data_AF-A0A955WFU6-F1
#
_entry.id   AF-A0A955WFU6-F1
#
_cell.length_a   1.000
_cell.length_b   1.000
_cell.length_c   1.000
_cell.angle_alpha   90.00
_cell.angle_beta   90.00
_cell.angle_gamma   90.00
#
_symmetry.space_group_name_H-M   'P 1'
#
loop_
_entity.id
_entity.type
_entity.pdbx_description
1 polymer ?
#
loop_
_entity_poly.entity_id
_entity_poly.type
_entity_poly.pdbx_seq_one_letter_code
_entity_poly.pdbx_strand_id
1 'polypeptide(L)'
;GFPIDLEQVVGQMSNDRDDAFIGAVVAATGRGEASIREQLRRSTDAEPWMYLPGDAHQATGMFQIRRNTCSTGGIEAYLARNPALQDVVDEAAAGAALLPGNLPRVCSGLSHFSRARGAEPFTWQQVGDVRFNFLDWINEPQPAGPLGYGPSSVDKENGRILSGNAHIYGAAVDTYARSAADIVRAMNEDLEIGALINGVNYAEWLENNNSVGNMEMALTADVEQGILSRFGDFDVEDAYGSYHLPDGRIDHGELLRQMQRRLTDPVPGDPMNQAMRGGIDEGRERLEALKRDPAFRARFITDQEVALVRPLFGLKPGDKLTPEAEDAAVDLAIDPESFNERQRERFRYFADRNAYLAEFMDDSLIGQALALKGMPADEVFRQLREEIFRGVALHEIGHTLGMTHNFEGSRDALNYQDEFWAIRDVTPENEWAEARLPEYRYSTIMEYGARFNSDTKGLGKYDRAAIKYVYGRNTEHFAPEVPVSSTLGTEVFINGYATIPSQLGGDFHNINKRVDVPIEEHASAKFEGIVENTRKLLEDPTRAPEDYWYDREVPYGYCFDVFRGNINCQTWDEGATYTETVRSAIQNYWNYFVFSNYRRGRAEYGFINGYFSRQDRVSWYLTNFFRYFYFYQQWDIGLRRDLEQAALIGLNFINQVLGTPEPGPHCLDDKLNLYVPYRLAAPEIQANCDPIEVDPGTGRDLLVRYNDDYFYQVDYIGSYFDKVNLMYHLVDTSTSFFRVTNIGDSRAFSIGYYRVFNEELLELIRDMVFTWLGERAGKEYSSYVMADSVTPKVLVAEEAFGQDPDQMEGTPQLYAPVSYNLIWRALALYTVFNTSIDDFQLDFDEYITISERGSGDARTYPADWPVATFVHPQTQTVYEAGQTRDRKSLAFDLLTSAQRFVDTTWRPAYEAAQAAPSNAQAQTEFRAADRRLGQYADLIGDLRSMRAAVDYGRD
;
A
#
# COMPACT_ATOMS: atom_id res chain seq x y z
N GLY A 1 -18.31 10.25 -28.90
CA GLY A 1 -17.52 9.60 -29.96
C GLY A 1 -16.10 9.45 -29.47
N PHE A 2 -15.36 8.49 -30.02
CA PHE A 2 -14.02 8.14 -29.56
C PHE A 2 -13.02 9.29 -29.81
N PRO A 3 -12.11 9.58 -28.87
CA PRO A 3 -11.10 10.63 -29.01
C PRO A 3 -10.09 10.32 -30.13
N ILE A 4 -9.96 11.24 -31.10
CA ILE A 4 -9.10 11.04 -32.29
C ILE A 4 -7.62 10.95 -31.90
N ASP A 5 -7.20 11.68 -30.88
CA ASP A 5 -5.81 11.70 -30.43
C ASP A 5 -5.36 10.36 -29.85
N LEU A 6 -6.28 9.51 -29.36
CA LEU A 6 -5.95 8.16 -28.87
C LEU A 6 -5.94 7.10 -29.97
N GLU A 7 -6.40 7.39 -31.20
CA GLU A 7 -6.50 6.36 -32.26
C GLU A 7 -5.14 5.75 -32.61
N GLN A 8 -4.06 6.54 -32.53
CA GLN A 8 -2.70 6.04 -32.77
C GLN A 8 -2.29 4.96 -31.77
N VAL A 9 -2.56 5.21 -30.49
CA VAL A 9 -2.25 4.26 -29.40
C VAL A 9 -3.12 3.02 -29.50
N VAL A 10 -4.40 3.17 -29.87
CA VAL A 10 -5.28 2.01 -30.12
C VAL A 10 -4.74 1.14 -31.26
N GLY A 11 -4.21 1.73 -32.33
CA GLY A 11 -3.54 0.98 -33.39
C GLY A 11 -2.32 0.21 -32.89
N GLN A 12 -1.51 0.81 -32.01
CA GLN A 12 -0.37 0.14 -31.37
C GLN A 12 -0.80 -1.01 -30.45
N MET A 13 -1.85 -0.82 -29.64
CA MET A 13 -2.44 -1.87 -28.81
C MET A 13 -2.94 -3.05 -29.65
N SER A 14 -3.48 -2.77 -30.83
CA SER A 14 -3.86 -3.81 -31.78
C SER A 14 -2.66 -4.65 -32.20
N ASN A 15 -1.51 -4.03 -32.44
CA ASN A 15 -0.26 -4.75 -32.76
C ASN A 15 0.21 -5.61 -31.56
N ASP A 16 0.20 -5.06 -30.34
CA ASP A 16 0.65 -5.78 -29.14
C ASP A 16 -0.11 -7.10 -28.97
N ARG A 17 -1.44 -7.04 -29.11
CA ARG A 17 -2.33 -8.21 -29.04
C ARG A 17 -2.15 -9.11 -30.25
N ASP A 18 -2.01 -8.55 -31.44
CA ASP A 18 -1.77 -9.32 -32.66
C ASP A 18 -0.52 -10.20 -32.57
N ASP A 19 0.59 -9.63 -32.10
CA ASP A 19 1.85 -10.36 -31.96
C ASP A 19 1.72 -11.54 -30.99
N ALA A 20 0.95 -11.38 -29.90
CA ALA A 20 0.65 -12.48 -28.99
C ALA A 20 -0.20 -13.58 -29.64
N PHE A 21 -1.25 -13.22 -30.40
CA PHE A 21 -2.11 -14.19 -31.10
C PHE A 21 -1.41 -14.88 -32.26
N ILE A 22 -0.60 -14.16 -33.04
CA ILE A 22 0.24 -14.73 -34.08
C ILE A 22 1.24 -15.71 -33.46
N GLY A 23 1.88 -15.34 -32.36
CA GLY A 23 2.74 -16.24 -31.60
C GLY A 23 2.03 -17.53 -31.19
N ALA A 24 0.81 -17.43 -30.66
CA ALA A 24 -0.01 -18.59 -30.32
C ALA A 24 -0.37 -19.47 -31.52
N VAL A 25 -0.68 -18.88 -32.68
CA VAL A 25 -0.99 -19.63 -33.91
C VAL A 25 0.25 -20.30 -34.49
N VAL A 26 1.40 -19.62 -34.45
CA VAL A 26 2.69 -20.20 -34.86
C VAL A 26 3.02 -21.40 -33.98
N ALA A 27 2.92 -21.26 -32.66
CA ALA A 27 3.11 -22.36 -31.72
C ALA A 27 2.14 -23.53 -31.97
N ALA A 28 0.85 -23.25 -32.18
CA ALA A 28 -0.17 -24.27 -32.38
C ALA A 28 -0.05 -25.02 -33.72
N THR A 29 0.46 -24.37 -34.76
CA THR A 29 0.42 -24.91 -36.13
C THR A 29 1.78 -25.27 -36.70
N GLY A 30 2.87 -24.80 -36.09
CA GLY A 30 4.24 -24.89 -36.63
C GLY A 30 4.45 -24.15 -37.95
N ARG A 31 3.46 -23.36 -38.41
CA ARG A 31 3.55 -22.59 -39.66
C ARG A 31 4.36 -21.33 -39.44
N GLY A 32 5.19 -20.97 -40.42
CA GLY A 32 5.89 -19.68 -40.40
C GLY A 32 4.92 -18.50 -40.44
N GLU A 33 5.19 -17.48 -39.63
CA GLU A 33 4.39 -16.26 -39.48
C GLU A 33 4.01 -15.62 -40.83
N ALA A 34 4.98 -15.49 -41.75
CA ALA A 34 4.74 -14.90 -43.07
C ALA A 34 3.64 -15.62 -43.87
N SER A 35 3.52 -16.95 -43.73
CA SER A 35 2.45 -17.72 -44.38
C SER A 35 1.09 -17.44 -43.74
N ILE A 36 1.03 -17.27 -42.43
CA ILE A 36 -0.20 -16.96 -41.69
C ILE A 36 -0.68 -15.56 -42.07
N ARG A 37 0.20 -14.55 -42.03
CA ARG A 37 -0.11 -13.17 -42.41
C ARG A 37 -0.61 -13.03 -43.85
N GLU A 38 -0.02 -13.76 -44.80
CA GLU A 38 -0.49 -13.78 -46.19
C GLU A 38 -1.88 -14.43 -46.33
N GLN A 39 -2.19 -15.44 -45.52
CA GLN A 39 -3.54 -16.01 -45.48
C GLN A 39 -4.54 -15.00 -44.94
N LEU A 40 -4.21 -14.31 -43.83
CA LEU A 40 -5.05 -13.28 -43.22
C LEU A 40 -5.36 -12.14 -44.19
N ARG A 41 -4.36 -11.71 -44.97
CA ARG A 41 -4.54 -10.70 -46.02
C ARG A 41 -5.62 -11.08 -47.03
N ARG A 42 -5.69 -12.36 -47.41
CA ARG A 42 -6.64 -12.86 -48.41
C ARG A 42 -8.05 -13.06 -47.85
N SER A 43 -8.16 -13.28 -46.54
CA SER A 43 -9.44 -13.50 -45.87
C SER A 43 -10.06 -12.23 -45.29
N THR A 44 -9.33 -11.12 -45.23
CA THR A 44 -9.82 -9.87 -44.64
C THR A 44 -10.75 -9.12 -45.60
N ASP A 45 -11.89 -8.68 -45.08
CA ASP A 45 -12.94 -7.95 -45.78
C ASP A 45 -13.03 -6.45 -45.40
N ALA A 46 -12.08 -5.97 -44.60
CA ALA A 46 -12.07 -4.58 -44.13
C ALA A 46 -11.56 -3.58 -45.18
N GLU A 47 -12.14 -2.38 -45.15
CA GLU A 47 -11.76 -1.27 -46.02
C GLU A 47 -10.65 -0.42 -45.37
N PRO A 48 -9.80 0.29 -46.14
CA PRO A 48 -8.68 1.06 -45.61
C PRO A 48 -9.01 2.08 -44.50
N TRP A 49 -10.19 2.70 -44.54
CA TRP A 49 -10.63 3.68 -43.54
C TRP A 49 -10.95 3.05 -42.17
N MET A 50 -11.17 1.73 -42.13
CA MET A 50 -11.45 1.00 -40.89
C MET A 50 -10.20 0.85 -40.02
N TYR A 51 -9.01 0.82 -40.62
CA TYR A 51 -7.76 0.70 -39.89
C TYR A 51 -7.42 1.99 -39.17
N LEU A 52 -6.90 1.84 -37.95
CA LEU A 52 -6.48 2.93 -37.12
C LEU A 52 -5.05 3.35 -37.47
N PRO A 53 -4.70 4.64 -37.30
CA PRO A 53 -3.30 5.05 -37.31
C PRO A 53 -2.49 4.20 -36.31
N GLY A 54 -1.25 3.85 -36.64
CA GLY A 54 -0.42 3.01 -35.77
C GLY A 54 -0.65 1.49 -35.86
N ASP A 55 -1.75 1.02 -36.48
CA ASP A 55 -1.90 -0.40 -36.83
C ASP A 55 -0.96 -0.75 -38.00
N ALA A 56 0.11 -1.48 -37.67
CA ALA A 56 1.15 -1.84 -38.61
C ALA A 56 0.75 -3.05 -39.47
N HIS A 57 -0.13 -3.91 -38.94
CA HIS A 57 -0.48 -5.19 -39.55
C HIS A 57 -1.71 -5.08 -40.45
N GLN A 58 -2.66 -4.20 -40.14
CA GLN A 58 -3.86 -3.94 -40.94
C GLN A 58 -4.54 -5.25 -41.37
N ALA A 59 -4.74 -5.46 -42.69
CA ALA A 59 -5.34 -6.66 -43.25
C ALA A 59 -4.59 -7.97 -42.95
N THR A 60 -3.36 -7.91 -42.44
CA THR A 60 -2.54 -9.07 -42.08
C THR A 60 -2.58 -9.42 -40.59
N GLY A 61 -3.27 -8.63 -39.77
CA GLY A 61 -3.43 -8.90 -38.34
C GLY A 61 -4.47 -10.00 -38.07
N MET A 62 -4.13 -10.92 -37.17
CA MET A 62 -5.02 -11.87 -36.51
C MET A 62 -5.93 -11.18 -35.47
N PHE A 63 -5.40 -10.24 -34.69
CA PHE A 63 -6.17 -9.37 -33.80
C PHE A 63 -6.24 -7.95 -34.36
N GLN A 64 -7.44 -7.37 -34.41
CA GLN A 64 -7.65 -6.05 -35.02
C GLN A 64 -8.65 -5.22 -34.22
N ILE A 65 -8.28 -3.98 -33.91
CA ILE A 65 -9.21 -2.94 -33.44
C ILE A 65 -9.55 -2.04 -34.63
N ARG A 66 -10.83 -1.97 -34.99
CA ARG A 66 -11.30 -1.29 -36.21
C ARG A 66 -12.27 -0.17 -35.88
N ARG A 67 -12.29 0.88 -36.72
CA ARG A 67 -13.35 1.90 -36.66
C ARG A 67 -14.72 1.29 -36.95
N ASN A 68 -15.71 1.71 -36.20
CA ASN A 68 -17.12 1.37 -36.42
C ASN A 68 -17.59 1.89 -37.79
N THR A 69 -18.49 1.17 -38.47
CA THR A 69 -19.10 1.66 -39.73
C THR A 69 -19.96 2.89 -39.50
N CYS A 70 -20.46 3.10 -38.28
CA CYS A 70 -21.00 4.39 -37.84
C CYS A 70 -19.88 5.37 -37.49
N SER A 71 -19.12 5.77 -38.50
CA SER A 71 -18.07 6.78 -38.44
C SER A 71 -18.13 7.67 -39.68
N THR A 72 -17.45 8.81 -39.66
CA THR A 72 -17.40 9.71 -40.82
C THR A 72 -16.95 8.97 -42.08
N GLY A 73 -15.83 8.23 -42.02
CA GLY A 73 -15.33 7.45 -43.16
C GLY A 73 -16.26 6.33 -43.60
N GLY A 74 -16.91 5.63 -42.66
CA GLY A 74 -17.88 4.58 -42.99
C GLY A 74 -19.15 5.11 -43.65
N ILE A 75 -19.64 6.26 -43.21
CA ILE A 75 -20.79 6.94 -43.82
C ILE A 75 -20.43 7.44 -45.22
N GLU A 76 -19.28 8.09 -45.38
CA GLU A 76 -18.80 8.57 -46.68
C GLU A 76 -18.61 7.42 -47.68
N ALA A 77 -17.97 6.32 -47.26
CA ALA A 77 -17.79 5.14 -48.10
C ALA A 77 -19.13 4.50 -48.50
N TYR A 78 -20.10 4.47 -47.59
CA TYR A 78 -21.44 3.96 -47.86
C TYR A 78 -22.23 4.87 -48.83
N LEU A 79 -22.17 6.19 -48.64
CA LEU A 79 -22.83 7.17 -49.51
C LEU A 79 -22.22 7.22 -50.90
N ALA A 80 -20.91 6.98 -51.03
CA ALA A 80 -20.25 6.87 -52.33
C ALA A 80 -20.87 5.74 -53.19
N ARG A 81 -21.38 4.68 -52.54
CA ARG A 81 -22.12 3.58 -53.20
C ARG A 81 -23.62 3.83 -53.26
N ASN A 82 -24.17 4.64 -52.34
CA ASN A 82 -25.60 4.89 -52.17
C ASN A 82 -25.93 6.40 -52.15
N PRO A 83 -25.65 7.17 -53.21
CA PRO A 83 -25.76 8.64 -53.19
C PRO A 83 -27.19 9.15 -53.02
N ALA A 84 -28.20 8.33 -53.32
CA ALA A 84 -29.62 8.64 -53.15
C ALA A 84 -30.08 8.74 -51.68
N LEU A 85 -29.18 8.50 -50.71
CA LEU A 85 -29.43 8.63 -49.28
C LEU A 85 -28.74 9.85 -48.66
N GLN A 86 -28.10 10.72 -49.45
CA GLN A 86 -27.47 11.95 -48.95
C GLN A 86 -28.45 12.86 -48.21
N ASP A 87 -29.69 12.95 -48.71
CA ASP A 87 -30.78 13.73 -48.10
C ASP A 87 -31.08 13.29 -46.65
N VAL A 88 -30.96 11.98 -46.37
CA VAL A 88 -31.15 11.42 -45.02
C VAL A 88 -30.08 11.92 -44.07
N VAL A 89 -28.83 12.02 -44.54
CA VAL A 89 -27.71 12.52 -43.75
C VAL A 89 -27.86 14.01 -43.50
N ASP A 90 -28.20 14.78 -44.55
CA ASP A 90 -28.37 16.23 -44.44
C ASP A 90 -29.50 16.59 -43.47
N GLU A 91 -30.62 15.84 -43.50
CA GLU A 91 -31.74 16.00 -42.56
C GLU A 91 -31.36 15.58 -41.14
N ALA A 92 -30.74 14.41 -40.97
CA ALA A 92 -30.37 13.88 -39.65
C ALA A 92 -29.28 14.70 -38.95
N ALA A 93 -28.35 15.28 -39.73
CA ALA A 93 -27.34 16.21 -39.25
C ALA A 93 -27.84 17.65 -39.11
N ALA A 94 -29.08 17.95 -39.55
CA ALA A 94 -29.67 19.28 -39.58
C ALA A 94 -28.80 20.34 -40.28
N GLY A 95 -28.12 19.94 -41.37
CA GLY A 95 -27.18 20.78 -42.11
C GLY A 95 -25.84 21.03 -41.40
N ALA A 96 -25.60 20.43 -40.24
CA ALA A 96 -24.28 20.43 -39.60
C ALA A 96 -23.36 19.37 -40.23
N ALA A 97 -22.05 19.47 -39.96
CA ALA A 97 -21.11 18.42 -40.31
C ALA A 97 -21.43 17.11 -39.56
N LEU A 98 -20.90 15.99 -40.06
CA LEU A 98 -20.88 14.72 -39.32
C LEU A 98 -19.99 14.88 -38.08
N LEU A 99 -20.63 15.01 -36.92
CA LEU A 99 -19.97 15.26 -35.64
C LEU A 99 -20.26 14.09 -34.68
N PRO A 100 -19.34 13.77 -33.76
CA PRO A 100 -19.54 12.71 -32.78
C PRO A 100 -20.90 12.71 -32.06
N GLY A 101 -21.48 13.89 -31.79
CA GLY A 101 -22.77 14.03 -31.11
C GLY A 101 -24.00 13.77 -31.98
N ASN A 102 -23.89 13.77 -33.31
CA ASN A 102 -25.01 13.51 -34.23
C ASN A 102 -24.88 12.20 -35.01
N LEU A 103 -23.71 11.54 -34.99
CA LEU A 103 -23.46 10.26 -35.67
C LEU A 103 -24.51 9.17 -35.36
N PRO A 104 -24.90 8.89 -34.10
CA PRO A 104 -25.89 7.84 -33.82
C PRO A 104 -27.24 8.10 -34.49
N ARG A 105 -27.65 9.37 -34.57
CA ARG A 105 -28.89 9.77 -35.26
C ARG A 105 -28.77 9.56 -36.76
N VAL A 106 -27.65 9.97 -37.37
CA VAL A 106 -27.38 9.77 -38.80
C VAL A 106 -27.37 8.29 -39.15
N CYS A 107 -26.61 7.48 -38.42
CA CYS A 107 -26.51 6.04 -38.65
C CYS A 107 -27.85 5.32 -38.46
N SER A 108 -28.65 5.71 -37.47
CA SER A 108 -30.00 5.18 -37.28
C SER A 108 -30.92 5.53 -38.45
N GLY A 109 -30.83 6.78 -38.95
CA GLY A 109 -31.55 7.23 -40.14
C GLY A 109 -31.14 6.42 -41.37
N LEU A 110 -29.84 6.30 -41.64
CA LEU A 110 -29.31 5.50 -42.74
C LEU A 110 -29.77 4.05 -42.66
N SER A 111 -29.70 3.40 -41.50
CA SER A 111 -30.16 2.01 -41.31
C SER A 111 -31.65 1.83 -41.62
N HIS A 112 -32.49 2.81 -41.24
CA HIS A 112 -33.92 2.77 -41.53
C HIS A 112 -34.20 3.02 -43.01
N PHE A 113 -33.72 4.14 -43.55
CA PHE A 113 -34.05 4.59 -44.89
C PHE A 113 -33.37 3.78 -45.99
N SER A 114 -32.20 3.18 -45.75
CA SER A 114 -31.61 2.26 -46.70
C SER A 114 -32.53 1.08 -46.98
N ARG A 115 -33.15 0.52 -45.93
CA ARG A 115 -34.11 -0.59 -46.03
C ARG A 115 -35.42 -0.13 -46.65
N ALA A 116 -35.96 0.99 -46.18
CA ALA A 116 -37.24 1.52 -46.65
C ALA A 116 -37.20 1.88 -48.15
N ARG A 117 -36.04 2.33 -48.65
CA ARG A 117 -35.84 2.73 -50.04
C ARG A 117 -35.24 1.62 -50.93
N GLY A 118 -35.04 0.41 -50.39
CA GLY A 118 -34.49 -0.73 -51.14
C GLY A 118 -33.03 -0.57 -51.58
N ALA A 119 -32.26 0.29 -50.91
CA ALA A 119 -30.82 0.42 -51.10
C ALA A 119 -30.06 -0.71 -50.36
N GLU A 120 -28.74 -0.80 -50.58
CA GLU A 120 -27.87 -1.69 -49.81
C GLU A 120 -28.08 -1.44 -48.31
N PRO A 121 -28.44 -2.42 -47.46
CA PRO A 121 -28.72 -2.14 -46.05
C PRO A 121 -27.52 -1.53 -45.31
N PHE A 122 -27.69 -0.33 -44.75
CA PHE A 122 -26.68 0.25 -43.85
C PHE A 122 -26.78 -0.46 -42.50
N THR A 123 -25.75 -1.25 -42.17
CA THR A 123 -25.61 -1.91 -40.87
C THR A 123 -24.40 -1.36 -40.15
N TRP A 124 -24.58 -1.06 -38.87
CA TRP A 124 -23.52 -0.58 -38.00
C TRP A 124 -23.52 -1.29 -36.67
N GLN A 125 -22.35 -1.29 -36.03
CA GLN A 125 -22.10 -2.00 -34.79
C GLN A 125 -22.65 -1.16 -33.63
N GLN A 126 -23.74 -1.60 -33.00
CA GLN A 126 -24.36 -0.91 -31.87
C GLN A 126 -23.87 -1.51 -30.56
N VAL A 127 -23.57 -0.67 -29.58
CA VAL A 127 -23.21 -1.15 -28.23
C VAL A 127 -24.31 -2.09 -27.71
N GLY A 128 -23.91 -3.26 -27.23
CA GLY A 128 -24.82 -4.34 -26.80
C GLY A 128 -25.18 -5.36 -27.88
N ASP A 129 -24.72 -5.18 -29.12
CA ASP A 129 -24.85 -6.20 -30.16
C ASP A 129 -23.79 -7.30 -29.98
N VAL A 130 -24.23 -8.46 -29.47
CA VAL A 130 -23.39 -9.63 -29.16
C VAL A 130 -22.67 -10.25 -30.36
N ARG A 131 -22.91 -9.77 -31.58
CA ARG A 131 -22.16 -10.19 -32.77
C ARG A 131 -20.80 -9.48 -32.89
N PHE A 132 -20.61 -8.41 -32.14
CA PHE A 132 -19.42 -7.58 -32.21
C PHE A 132 -18.77 -7.45 -30.83
N ASN A 133 -17.50 -7.10 -30.84
CA ASN A 133 -16.73 -6.72 -29.66
C ASN A 133 -16.48 -5.22 -29.71
N PHE A 134 -16.48 -4.57 -28.55
CA PHE A 134 -16.41 -3.10 -28.48
C PHE A 134 -15.26 -2.65 -27.60
N LEU A 135 -14.58 -1.59 -28.03
CA LEU A 135 -13.76 -0.73 -27.19
C LEU A 135 -14.45 0.63 -27.15
N ASP A 136 -15.05 0.96 -26.01
CA ASP A 136 -15.92 2.12 -25.85
C ASP A 136 -15.26 3.20 -25.02
N TRP A 137 -15.51 4.46 -25.38
CA TRP A 137 -15.08 5.64 -24.61
C TRP A 137 -16.29 6.35 -24.00
N ILE A 138 -16.41 6.32 -22.68
CA ILE A 138 -17.46 6.96 -21.90
C ILE A 138 -16.94 8.32 -21.44
N ASN A 139 -17.55 9.41 -21.92
CA ASN A 139 -17.03 10.76 -21.71
C ASN A 139 -17.66 11.48 -20.50
N GLU A 140 -18.78 10.96 -20.00
CA GLU A 140 -19.56 11.58 -18.94
C GLU A 140 -18.83 11.50 -17.59
N PRO A 141 -18.61 12.63 -16.89
CA PRO A 141 -17.98 12.63 -15.58
C PRO A 141 -18.88 11.93 -14.55
N GLN A 142 -18.29 11.03 -13.78
CA GLN A 142 -18.94 10.31 -12.69
C GLN A 142 -18.37 10.78 -11.34
N PRO A 143 -19.18 10.93 -10.27
CA PRO A 143 -18.68 11.33 -8.95
C PRO A 143 -17.64 10.35 -8.35
N ALA A 144 -17.76 9.07 -8.67
CA ALA A 144 -16.83 7.99 -8.32
C ALA A 144 -16.94 6.87 -9.37
N GLY A 145 -16.35 7.09 -10.55
CA GLY A 145 -16.38 6.13 -11.67
C GLY A 145 -15.13 5.26 -11.73
N PRO A 146 -15.23 4.05 -12.32
CA PRO A 146 -14.04 3.29 -12.73
C PRO A 146 -13.24 4.04 -13.81
N LEU A 147 -11.99 3.63 -14.03
CA LEU A 147 -11.15 3.90 -15.20
C LEU A 147 -11.55 2.99 -16.35
N GLY A 148 -11.83 1.73 -16.05
CA GLY A 148 -12.15 0.70 -17.02
C GLY A 148 -13.13 -0.35 -16.47
N TYR A 149 -13.87 -0.96 -17.38
CA TYR A 149 -14.72 -2.12 -17.12
C TYR A 149 -14.83 -3.00 -18.37
N GLY A 150 -14.33 -4.24 -18.29
CA GLY A 150 -14.20 -5.17 -19.41
C GLY A 150 -15.15 -6.38 -19.37
N PRO A 151 -16.49 -6.22 -19.43
CA PRO A 151 -17.40 -7.36 -19.38
C PRO A 151 -17.37 -8.24 -20.63
N SER A 152 -17.40 -9.55 -20.41
CA SER A 152 -17.62 -10.55 -21.47
C SER A 152 -18.99 -11.22 -21.35
N SER A 153 -19.68 -11.39 -22.48
CA SER A 153 -20.85 -12.26 -22.63
C SER A 153 -20.38 -13.69 -22.89
N VAL A 154 -20.53 -14.55 -21.87
CA VAL A 154 -20.05 -15.92 -21.90
C VAL A 154 -21.21 -16.90 -22.00
N ASP A 155 -21.05 -17.92 -22.85
CA ASP A 155 -21.94 -19.08 -22.86
C ASP A 155 -21.81 -19.83 -21.52
N LYS A 156 -22.94 -19.95 -20.80
CA LYS A 156 -22.96 -20.52 -19.45
C LYS A 156 -22.69 -22.02 -19.40
N GLU A 157 -22.85 -22.75 -20.50
CA GLU A 157 -22.68 -24.21 -20.53
C GLU A 157 -21.24 -24.62 -20.84
N ASN A 158 -20.54 -23.86 -21.69
CA ASN A 158 -19.21 -24.23 -22.17
C ASN A 158 -18.11 -23.19 -21.90
N GLY A 159 -18.45 -22.04 -21.32
CA GLY A 159 -17.48 -20.99 -20.98
C GLY A 159 -16.95 -20.20 -22.17
N ARG A 160 -17.48 -20.39 -23.39
CA ARG A 160 -17.04 -19.68 -24.58
C ARG A 160 -17.47 -18.22 -24.51
N ILE A 161 -16.52 -17.30 -24.69
CA ILE A 161 -16.80 -15.88 -24.88
C ILE A 161 -17.46 -15.69 -26.25
N LEU A 162 -18.67 -15.13 -26.25
CA LEU A 162 -19.44 -14.81 -27.45
C LEU A 162 -19.18 -13.38 -27.93
N SER A 163 -19.07 -12.46 -26.99
CA SER A 163 -18.78 -11.04 -27.22
C SER A 163 -18.10 -10.46 -25.99
N GLY A 164 -17.14 -9.57 -26.19
CA GLY A 164 -16.41 -8.83 -25.17
C GLY A 164 -16.49 -7.33 -25.39
N ASN A 165 -16.70 -6.59 -24.32
CA ASN A 165 -16.77 -5.13 -24.36
C ASN A 165 -15.75 -4.59 -23.35
N ALA A 166 -14.89 -3.66 -23.79
CA ALA A 166 -13.99 -2.92 -22.94
C ALA A 166 -14.48 -1.47 -22.88
N HIS A 167 -15.05 -1.08 -21.74
CA HIS A 167 -15.56 0.27 -21.52
C HIS A 167 -14.52 1.09 -20.77
N ILE A 168 -14.02 2.15 -21.41
CA ILE A 168 -13.03 3.06 -20.84
C ILE A 168 -13.71 4.36 -20.44
N TYR A 169 -13.51 4.78 -19.20
CA TYR A 169 -14.14 5.95 -18.61
C TYR A 169 -13.23 7.16 -18.75
N GLY A 170 -13.45 7.90 -19.82
CA GLY A 170 -12.60 8.98 -20.25
C GLY A 170 -12.42 10.12 -19.27
N ALA A 171 -13.50 10.51 -18.57
CA ALA A 171 -13.40 11.56 -17.55
C ALA A 171 -12.47 11.17 -16.38
N ALA A 172 -12.43 9.88 -16.03
CA ALA A 172 -11.54 9.35 -15.01
C ALA A 172 -10.08 9.34 -15.52
N VAL A 173 -9.85 8.82 -16.73
CA VAL A 173 -8.53 8.83 -17.40
C VAL A 173 -7.99 10.26 -17.53
N ASP A 174 -8.81 11.22 -17.95
CA ASP A 174 -8.41 12.62 -18.11
C ASP A 174 -8.09 13.28 -16.76
N THR A 175 -8.85 12.97 -15.70
CA THR A 175 -8.57 13.47 -14.35
C THR A 175 -7.23 12.95 -13.84
N TYR A 176 -6.95 11.69 -14.14
CA TYR A 176 -5.72 11.03 -13.73
C TYR A 176 -4.51 11.54 -14.51
N ALA A 177 -4.62 11.62 -15.84
CA ALA A 177 -3.59 12.20 -16.70
C ALA A 177 -3.29 13.67 -16.36
N ARG A 178 -4.30 14.46 -15.95
CA ARG A 178 -4.06 15.82 -15.42
C ARG A 178 -3.27 15.81 -14.12
N SER A 179 -3.62 14.91 -13.19
CA SER A 179 -2.91 14.78 -11.92
C SER A 179 -1.45 14.39 -12.14
N ALA A 180 -1.21 13.39 -12.99
CA ALA A 180 0.13 12.99 -13.41
C ALA A 180 0.89 14.14 -14.11
N ALA A 181 0.22 14.89 -15.00
CA ALA A 181 0.84 16.03 -15.68
C ALA A 181 1.23 17.15 -14.71
N ASP A 182 0.39 17.44 -13.72
CA ASP A 182 0.70 18.45 -12.69
C ASP A 182 1.93 18.06 -11.88
N ILE A 183 2.08 16.78 -11.53
CA ILE A 183 3.27 16.32 -10.82
C ILE A 183 4.51 16.36 -11.73
N VAL A 184 4.42 15.94 -13.00
CA VAL A 184 5.55 16.06 -13.96
C VAL A 184 6.02 17.50 -14.04
N ARG A 185 5.06 18.41 -14.20
CA ARG A 185 5.34 19.84 -14.32
C ARG A 185 5.90 20.41 -13.03
N ALA A 186 5.45 19.93 -11.88
CA ALA A 186 6.03 20.31 -10.60
C ALA A 186 7.49 19.87 -10.48
N MET A 187 7.81 18.63 -10.89
CA MET A 187 9.17 18.10 -10.90
C MET A 187 10.09 18.84 -11.88
N ASN A 188 9.54 19.25 -13.01
CA ASN A 188 10.27 20.03 -14.01
C ASN A 188 10.33 21.53 -13.70
N GLU A 189 9.77 21.97 -12.56
CA GLU A 189 9.67 23.36 -12.14
C GLU A 189 8.81 24.25 -13.07
N ASP A 190 8.05 23.64 -13.99
CA ASP A 190 7.09 24.28 -14.89
C ASP A 190 5.75 24.62 -14.18
N LEU A 191 5.58 24.11 -12.96
CA LEU A 191 4.46 24.40 -12.08
C LEU A 191 5.03 24.72 -10.68
N GLU A 192 4.94 25.99 -10.28
CA GLU A 192 5.26 26.39 -8.91
C GLU A 192 4.21 25.82 -7.94
N ILE A 193 4.45 24.62 -7.41
CA ILE A 193 3.68 24.08 -6.27
C ILE A 193 3.74 25.06 -5.08
N GLY A 194 4.87 25.76 -4.95
CA GLY A 194 5.10 26.80 -3.96
C GLY A 194 4.06 27.92 -3.94
N ALA A 195 3.40 28.24 -5.06
CA ALA A 195 2.34 29.25 -5.08
C ALA A 195 1.04 28.83 -4.36
N LEU A 196 0.87 27.53 -4.06
CA LEU A 196 -0.28 26.98 -3.34
C LEU A 196 0.02 26.58 -1.89
N ILE A 197 1.27 26.24 -1.55
CA ILE A 197 1.59 25.70 -0.21
C ILE A 197 2.57 26.56 0.59
N ASN A 198 3.78 26.93 0.13
CA ASN A 198 4.72 27.83 0.87
C ASN A 198 6.05 28.17 0.13
N GLY A 199 6.08 28.26 -1.21
CA GLY A 199 7.26 28.76 -1.94
C GLY A 199 8.46 27.80 -2.09
N VAL A 200 8.32 26.50 -1.81
CA VAL A 200 9.38 25.48 -1.97
C VAL A 200 9.31 24.80 -3.34
N ASN A 201 10.46 24.50 -3.94
CA ASN A 201 10.60 23.76 -5.19
C ASN A 201 10.31 22.25 -4.99
N TYR A 202 9.51 21.63 -5.85
CA TYR A 202 9.13 20.21 -5.70
C TYR A 202 10.29 19.24 -6.03
N ALA A 203 11.25 19.63 -6.88
CA ALA A 203 12.46 18.84 -7.11
C ALA A 203 13.37 18.86 -5.87
N GLU A 204 13.59 20.04 -5.29
CA GLU A 204 14.30 20.21 -4.01
C GLU A 204 13.61 19.42 -2.88
N TRP A 205 12.29 19.36 -2.89
CA TRP A 205 11.49 18.55 -1.96
C TRP A 205 11.72 17.05 -2.11
N LEU A 206 11.86 16.52 -3.33
CA LEU A 206 12.20 15.12 -3.56
C LEU A 206 13.65 14.81 -3.15
N GLU A 207 14.58 15.72 -3.44
CA GLU A 207 16.00 15.58 -3.13
C GLU A 207 16.30 15.66 -1.62
N ASN A 208 15.55 16.48 -0.87
CA ASN A 208 15.72 16.68 0.56
C ASN A 208 14.89 15.72 1.44
N ASN A 209 14.12 14.80 0.82
CA ASN A 209 13.26 13.88 1.55
C ASN A 209 14.06 12.72 2.18
N ASN A 210 14.57 12.97 3.39
CA ASN A 210 15.20 11.97 4.24
C ASN A 210 14.16 11.04 4.87
N SER A 211 13.75 10.03 4.12
CA SER A 211 12.87 8.97 4.59
C SER A 211 13.64 7.75 5.05
N VAL A 212 13.12 7.04 6.07
CA VAL A 212 13.64 5.73 6.50
C VAL A 212 13.66 4.73 5.32
N GLY A 213 12.73 4.85 4.38
CA GLY A 213 12.72 4.03 3.16
C GLY A 213 13.91 4.25 2.22
N ASN A 214 14.59 5.39 2.33
CA ASN A 214 15.77 5.75 1.54
C ASN A 214 17.09 5.50 2.28
N MET A 215 17.04 5.19 3.58
CA MET A 215 18.25 4.91 4.37
C MET A 215 18.84 3.56 3.96
N GLU A 216 20.15 3.52 3.73
CA GLU A 216 20.86 2.25 3.60
C GLU A 216 20.73 1.47 4.90
N MET A 217 20.35 0.20 4.77
CA MET A 217 20.21 -0.70 5.90
C MET A 217 21.05 -1.94 5.68
N ALA A 218 21.89 -2.26 6.67
CA ALA A 218 22.73 -3.45 6.67
C ALA A 218 22.39 -4.33 7.88
N LEU A 219 21.74 -5.47 7.63
CA LEU A 219 21.55 -6.51 8.65
C LEU A 219 22.88 -7.25 8.87
N THR A 220 23.63 -6.82 9.89
CA THR A 220 24.79 -7.57 10.38
C THR A 220 24.32 -8.80 11.16
N ALA A 221 25.22 -9.79 11.30
CA ALA A 221 24.90 -10.99 12.09
C ALA A 221 24.55 -10.67 13.55
N ASP A 222 25.15 -9.64 14.14
CA ASP A 222 24.89 -9.24 15.53
C ASP A 222 23.48 -8.64 15.69
N VAL A 223 23.05 -7.79 14.74
CA VAL A 223 21.69 -7.24 14.71
C VAL A 223 20.66 -8.36 14.56
N GLU A 224 20.90 -9.26 13.60
CA GLU A 224 20.02 -10.39 13.31
C GLU A 224 19.87 -11.31 14.54
N GLN A 225 20.98 -11.71 15.17
CA GLN A 225 20.95 -12.53 16.38
C GLN A 225 20.29 -11.80 17.56
N GLY A 226 20.52 -10.50 17.68
CA GLY A 226 19.85 -9.65 18.69
C GLY A 226 18.33 -9.67 18.55
N ILE A 227 17.81 -9.60 17.32
CA ILE A 227 16.38 -9.67 17.03
C ILE A 227 15.84 -11.08 17.24
N LEU A 228 16.51 -12.11 16.72
CA LEU A 228 16.07 -13.51 16.83
C LEU A 228 16.01 -13.99 18.28
N SER A 229 16.91 -13.50 19.15
CA SER A 229 16.90 -13.83 20.58
C SER A 229 15.61 -13.45 21.32
N ARG A 230 14.76 -12.61 20.72
CA ARG A 230 13.48 -12.16 21.28
C ARG A 230 12.32 -13.13 21.06
N PHE A 231 12.45 -14.09 20.15
CA PHE A 231 11.36 -14.98 19.74
C PHE A 231 11.28 -16.31 20.55
N GLY A 232 12.09 -16.44 21.60
CA GLY A 232 12.15 -17.61 22.47
C GLY A 232 13.08 -18.73 21.96
N ASP A 233 13.39 -19.68 22.83
CA ASP A 233 14.43 -20.71 22.61
C ASP A 233 13.96 -21.92 21.79
N PHE A 234 12.89 -21.80 20.99
CA PHE A 234 12.43 -22.92 20.17
C PHE A 234 13.37 -23.11 18.97
N ASP A 235 13.88 -24.32 18.77
CA ASP A 235 14.72 -24.69 17.63
C ASP A 235 13.95 -25.64 16.69
N VAL A 236 13.74 -25.19 15.45
CA VAL A 236 12.98 -25.92 14.44
C VAL A 236 13.74 -27.12 13.87
N GLU A 237 15.08 -27.08 13.79
CA GLU A 237 15.89 -28.20 13.31
C GLU A 237 15.97 -29.31 14.36
N ASP A 238 16.09 -28.96 15.64
CA ASP A 238 16.02 -29.93 16.72
C ASP A 238 14.64 -30.59 16.81
N ALA A 239 13.57 -29.82 16.59
CA ALA A 239 12.19 -30.31 16.67
C ALA A 239 11.78 -31.18 15.48
N TYR A 240 12.20 -30.82 14.25
CA TYR A 240 11.68 -31.42 13.02
C TYR A 240 12.73 -32.04 12.10
N GLY A 241 14.01 -31.95 12.45
CA GLY A 241 15.16 -32.39 11.64
C GLY A 241 15.79 -31.24 10.86
N SER A 242 17.09 -31.36 10.59
CA SER A 242 17.85 -30.38 9.81
C SER A 242 17.41 -30.38 8.34
N TYR A 243 17.21 -29.19 7.79
CA TYR A 243 16.99 -28.98 6.36
C TYR A 243 18.27 -28.58 5.64
N HIS A 244 19.42 -28.62 6.32
CA HIS A 244 20.73 -28.40 5.71
C HIS A 244 21.36 -29.73 5.29
N LEU A 245 21.93 -29.73 4.09
CA LEU A 245 22.81 -30.79 3.61
C LEU A 245 24.16 -30.74 4.38
N PRO A 246 24.95 -31.84 4.39
CA PRO A 246 26.25 -31.86 5.06
C PRO A 246 27.26 -30.82 4.59
N ASP A 247 27.04 -30.22 3.41
CA ASP A 247 27.86 -29.15 2.83
C ASP A 247 27.34 -27.73 3.17
N GLY A 248 26.28 -27.63 3.97
CA GLY A 248 25.67 -26.36 4.40
C GLY A 248 24.64 -25.77 3.43
N ARG A 249 24.34 -26.43 2.30
CA ARG A 249 23.26 -25.99 1.40
C ARG A 249 21.89 -26.39 1.93
N ILE A 250 20.86 -25.65 1.53
CA ILE A 250 19.47 -25.93 1.91
C ILE A 250 18.92 -27.11 1.06
N ASP A 251 18.43 -28.15 1.72
CA ASP A 251 17.56 -29.16 1.10
C ASP A 251 16.13 -28.62 1.09
N HIS A 252 15.73 -28.03 -0.04
CA HIS A 252 14.40 -27.45 -0.21
C HIS A 252 13.27 -28.48 -0.03
N GLY A 253 13.50 -29.74 -0.40
CA GLY A 253 12.51 -30.79 -0.20
C GLY A 253 12.29 -31.06 1.28
N GLU A 254 13.36 -31.09 2.07
CA GLU A 254 13.27 -31.27 3.52
C GLU A 254 12.69 -30.04 4.21
N LEU A 255 13.10 -28.83 3.82
CA LEU A 255 12.55 -27.57 4.31
C LEU A 255 11.02 -27.52 4.14
N LEU A 256 10.51 -27.84 2.94
CA LEU A 256 9.07 -27.86 2.67
C LEU A 256 8.34 -28.94 3.49
N ARG A 257 8.93 -30.14 3.65
CA ARG A 257 8.37 -31.19 4.51
C ARG A 257 8.35 -30.77 5.98
N GLN A 258 9.36 -30.05 6.43
CA GLN A 258 9.46 -29.51 7.78
C GLN A 258 8.36 -28.46 8.03
N MET A 259 8.23 -27.48 7.13
CA MET A 259 7.15 -26.48 7.14
C MET A 259 5.77 -27.13 7.15
N GLN A 260 5.55 -28.14 6.31
CA GLN A 260 4.28 -28.88 6.27
C GLN A 260 4.01 -29.62 7.59
N ARG A 261 5.02 -30.27 8.18
CA ARG A 261 4.87 -30.96 9.47
C ARG A 261 4.45 -30.01 10.58
N ARG A 262 5.12 -28.84 10.68
CA ARG A 262 4.77 -27.76 11.61
C ARG A 262 3.31 -27.33 11.48
N LEU A 263 2.79 -27.22 10.25
CA LEU A 263 1.40 -26.85 9.99
C LEU A 263 0.39 -27.94 10.35
N THR A 264 0.75 -29.22 10.19
CA THR A 264 -0.18 -30.33 10.42
C THR A 264 -0.23 -30.83 11.86
N ASP A 265 0.91 -30.87 12.55
CA ASP A 265 1.01 -31.35 13.93
C ASP A 265 2.16 -30.63 14.66
N PRO A 266 1.93 -29.39 15.12
CA PRO A 266 2.96 -28.62 15.80
C PRO A 266 3.30 -29.25 17.16
N VAL A 267 4.59 -29.32 17.49
CA VAL A 267 5.06 -29.93 18.76
C VAL A 267 4.88 -28.96 19.94
N PRO A 268 4.77 -29.44 21.19
CA PRO A 268 4.76 -28.56 22.36
C PRO A 268 6.01 -27.67 22.41
N GLY A 269 5.83 -26.37 22.60
CA GLY A 269 6.91 -25.37 22.56
C GLY A 269 7.05 -24.64 21.22
N ASP A 270 6.48 -25.16 20.12
CA ASP A 270 6.40 -24.42 18.85
C ASP A 270 5.37 -23.27 19.01
N PRO A 271 5.70 -22.03 18.60
CA PRO A 271 4.72 -20.94 18.51
C PRO A 271 3.42 -21.31 17.77
N MET A 272 3.50 -22.21 16.78
CA MET A 272 2.34 -22.73 16.05
C MET A 272 1.42 -23.59 16.92
N ASN A 273 1.97 -24.31 17.90
CA ASN A 273 1.18 -25.10 18.84
C ASN A 273 0.31 -24.17 19.71
N GLN A 274 0.90 -23.06 20.19
CA GLN A 274 0.17 -22.05 20.96
C GLN A 274 -0.93 -21.41 20.12
N ALA A 275 -0.65 -21.02 18.87
CA ALA A 275 -1.68 -20.42 18.00
C ALA A 275 -2.84 -21.38 17.66
N MET A 276 -2.56 -22.69 17.53
CA MET A 276 -3.58 -23.68 17.21
C MET A 276 -4.38 -24.16 18.43
N ARG A 277 -3.79 -24.13 19.63
CA ARG A 277 -4.33 -24.79 20.83
C ARG A 277 -4.48 -23.89 22.05
N GLY A 278 -4.01 -22.65 22.00
CA GLY A 278 -4.08 -21.64 23.06
C GLY A 278 -5.41 -20.89 23.10
N GLY A 279 -5.54 -19.93 24.01
CA GLY A 279 -6.66 -19.01 24.06
C GLY A 279 -6.69 -18.07 22.85
N ILE A 280 -7.86 -17.48 22.61
CA ILE A 280 -8.06 -16.48 21.56
C ILE A 280 -7.70 -15.09 22.11
N ASP A 281 -7.21 -14.21 21.24
CA ASP A 281 -6.98 -12.82 21.60
C ASP A 281 -8.32 -12.09 21.91
N GLU A 282 -8.49 -11.69 23.17
CA GLU A 282 -9.66 -10.97 23.68
C GLU A 282 -9.59 -9.45 23.47
N GLY A 283 -8.52 -8.91 22.90
CA GLY A 283 -8.32 -7.48 22.68
C GLY A 283 -9.46 -6.84 21.87
N ARG A 284 -9.95 -7.52 20.83
CA ARG A 284 -11.12 -7.03 20.07
C ARG A 284 -12.41 -7.02 20.91
N GLU A 285 -12.58 -7.98 21.82
CA GLU A 285 -13.76 -8.01 22.71
C GLU A 285 -13.70 -6.88 23.74
N ARG A 286 -12.51 -6.61 24.31
CA ARG A 286 -12.25 -5.47 25.18
C ARG A 286 -12.46 -4.14 24.45
N LEU A 287 -12.03 -4.01 23.19
CA LEU A 287 -12.27 -2.82 22.39
C LEU A 287 -13.76 -2.57 22.16
N GLU A 288 -14.52 -3.61 21.83
CA GLU A 288 -15.97 -3.52 21.64
C GLU A 288 -16.71 -3.16 22.93
N ALA A 289 -16.26 -3.64 24.09
CA ALA A 289 -16.76 -3.20 25.39
C ALA A 289 -16.49 -1.71 25.61
N LEU A 290 -15.27 -1.24 25.29
CA LEU A 290 -14.86 0.16 25.42
C LEU A 290 -15.68 1.10 24.51
N LYS A 291 -15.96 0.69 23.28
CA LYS A 291 -16.78 1.44 22.30
C LYS A 291 -18.22 1.67 22.78
N ARG A 292 -18.74 0.79 23.64
CA ARG A 292 -20.09 0.86 24.22
C ARG A 292 -20.15 1.70 25.49
N ASP A 293 -19.02 1.97 26.14
CA ASP A 293 -18.98 2.82 27.32
C ASP A 293 -19.24 4.29 26.94
N PRO A 294 -20.27 4.96 27.51
CA PRO A 294 -20.62 6.32 27.14
C PRO A 294 -19.53 7.37 27.43
N ALA A 295 -18.72 7.17 28.47
CA ALA A 295 -17.66 8.11 28.86
C ALA A 295 -16.48 8.01 27.89
N PHE A 296 -16.09 6.79 27.51
CA PHE A 296 -15.08 6.57 26.48
C PHE A 296 -15.54 7.04 25.10
N ARG A 297 -16.79 6.72 24.73
CA ARG A 297 -17.38 7.12 23.45
C ARG A 297 -17.35 8.64 23.24
N ALA A 298 -17.75 9.41 24.25
CA ALA A 298 -17.72 10.87 24.20
C ALA A 298 -16.31 11.44 24.04
N ARG A 299 -15.29 10.67 24.43
CA ARG A 299 -13.88 11.08 24.38
C ARG A 299 -13.19 10.70 23.07
N PHE A 300 -13.63 9.62 22.42
CA PHE A 300 -13.11 9.21 21.12
C PHE A 300 -13.51 10.17 20.00
N ILE A 301 -14.74 10.68 20.04
CA ILE A 301 -15.30 11.56 19.02
C ILE A 301 -14.81 12.99 19.25
N THR A 302 -13.79 13.40 18.49
CA THR A 302 -13.28 14.77 18.53
C THR A 302 -13.77 15.56 17.31
N ASP A 303 -13.57 16.88 17.32
CA ASP A 303 -13.88 17.73 16.16
C ASP A 303 -13.17 17.27 14.88
N GLN A 304 -12.02 16.59 14.98
CA GLN A 304 -11.30 16.04 13.82
C GLN A 304 -12.07 14.88 13.17
N GLU A 305 -12.62 13.93 13.94
CA GLU A 305 -13.41 12.83 13.35
C GLU A 305 -14.73 13.32 12.79
N VAL A 306 -15.40 14.22 13.52
CA VAL A 306 -16.67 14.81 13.08
C VAL A 306 -16.48 15.57 11.76
N ALA A 307 -15.33 16.22 11.57
CA ALA A 307 -14.98 16.91 10.33
C ALA A 307 -14.98 15.98 9.11
N LEU A 308 -14.39 14.79 9.24
CA LEU A 308 -14.23 13.84 8.12
C LEU A 308 -15.46 12.96 7.90
N VAL A 309 -16.16 12.60 8.98
CA VAL A 309 -17.32 11.69 8.89
C VAL A 309 -18.54 12.38 8.30
N ARG A 310 -18.78 13.67 8.60
CA ARG A 310 -19.97 14.38 8.08
C ARG A 310 -20.10 14.28 6.54
N PRO A 311 -19.07 14.62 5.74
CA PRO A 311 -19.16 14.51 4.28
C PRO A 311 -19.37 13.07 3.79
N LEU A 312 -18.80 12.06 4.47
CA LEU A 312 -18.95 10.65 4.11
C LEU A 312 -20.40 10.17 4.23
N PHE A 313 -21.19 10.79 5.11
CA PHE A 313 -22.62 10.51 5.33
C PHE A 313 -23.54 11.56 4.69
N GLY A 314 -23.01 12.46 3.85
CA GLY A 314 -23.79 13.51 3.19
C GLY A 314 -24.35 14.58 4.14
N LEU A 315 -23.76 14.72 5.33
CA LEU A 315 -24.12 15.72 6.35
C LEU A 315 -23.34 17.02 6.13
N LYS A 316 -23.96 18.16 6.44
CA LYS A 316 -23.32 19.49 6.34
C LYS A 316 -22.62 19.87 7.64
N PRO A 317 -21.67 20.83 7.61
CA PRO A 317 -21.11 21.37 8.84
C PRO A 317 -22.18 21.90 9.79
N GLY A 318 -22.09 21.50 11.06
CA GLY A 318 -23.06 21.85 12.10
C GLY A 318 -24.28 20.93 12.20
N ASP A 319 -24.51 20.04 11.23
CA ASP A 319 -25.55 19.00 11.36
C ASP A 319 -25.22 18.07 12.53
N LYS A 320 -26.27 17.56 13.19
CA LYS A 320 -26.13 16.50 14.19
C LYS A 320 -25.74 15.20 13.50
N LEU A 321 -24.84 14.44 14.10
CA LEU A 321 -24.50 13.10 13.62
C LEU A 321 -25.71 12.18 13.76
N THR A 322 -25.93 11.34 12.75
CA THR A 322 -26.82 10.17 12.89
C THR A 322 -26.09 9.10 13.72
N PRO A 323 -26.80 8.12 14.31
CA PRO A 323 -26.16 7.04 15.05
C PRO A 323 -25.07 6.32 14.24
N GLU A 324 -25.30 6.10 12.95
CA GLU A 324 -24.36 5.44 12.05
C GLU A 324 -23.10 6.29 11.81
N ALA A 325 -23.26 7.61 11.69
CA ALA A 325 -22.14 8.54 11.57
C ALA A 325 -21.39 8.66 12.91
N GLU A 326 -22.08 8.59 14.03
CA GLU A 326 -21.45 8.57 15.35
C GLU A 326 -20.61 7.29 15.54
N ASP A 327 -21.13 6.13 15.16
CA ASP A 327 -20.38 4.86 15.16
C ASP A 327 -19.15 4.93 14.24
N ALA A 328 -19.31 5.48 13.02
CA ALA A 328 -18.19 5.66 12.11
C ALA A 328 -17.10 6.61 12.65
N ALA A 329 -17.48 7.62 13.43
CA ALA A 329 -16.52 8.52 14.09
C ALA A 329 -15.76 7.80 15.21
N VAL A 330 -16.43 6.92 15.95
CA VAL A 330 -15.76 6.07 16.96
C VAL A 330 -14.82 5.08 16.29
N ASP A 331 -15.27 4.39 15.23
CA ASP A 331 -14.43 3.47 14.46
C ASP A 331 -13.20 4.21 13.93
N LEU A 332 -13.37 5.38 13.32
CA LEU A 332 -12.26 6.18 12.82
C LEU A 332 -11.25 6.59 13.90
N ALA A 333 -11.69 6.76 15.15
CA ALA A 333 -10.84 7.21 16.24
C ALA A 333 -9.96 6.11 16.85
N ILE A 334 -10.46 4.88 16.94
CA ILE A 334 -9.83 3.78 17.71
C ILE A 334 -9.89 2.40 17.07
N ASP A 335 -10.62 2.26 15.99
CA ASP A 335 -10.70 1.02 15.22
C ASP A 335 -10.59 1.37 13.73
N PRO A 336 -9.48 2.02 13.31
CA PRO A 336 -9.28 2.40 11.92
C PRO A 336 -9.32 1.15 11.03
N GLU A 337 -9.03 -0.03 11.56
CA GLU A 337 -9.20 -1.30 10.83
C GLU A 337 -10.66 -1.57 10.47
N SER A 338 -11.64 -1.41 11.37
CA SER A 338 -13.06 -1.50 11.01
C SER A 338 -13.49 -0.46 9.97
N PHE A 339 -12.91 0.75 10.01
CA PHE A 339 -13.15 1.77 8.98
C PHE A 339 -12.53 1.37 7.63
N ASN A 340 -11.31 0.84 7.65
CA ASN A 340 -10.57 0.36 6.49
C ASN A 340 -11.16 -0.93 5.90
N GLU A 341 -11.73 -1.81 6.71
CA GLU A 341 -12.48 -3.00 6.28
C GLU A 341 -13.59 -2.58 5.30
N ARG A 342 -14.32 -1.50 5.58
CA ARG A 342 -15.34 -0.95 4.66
C ARG A 342 -14.70 -0.47 3.34
N GLN A 343 -13.51 0.11 3.38
CA GLN A 343 -12.77 0.52 2.18
C GLN A 343 -12.34 -0.71 1.36
N ARG A 344 -11.84 -1.76 2.03
CA ARG A 344 -11.43 -3.02 1.40
C ARG A 344 -12.62 -3.80 0.84
N GLU A 345 -13.78 -3.76 1.49
CA GLU A 345 -15.04 -4.31 0.96
C GLU A 345 -15.51 -3.53 -0.26
N ARG A 346 -15.43 -2.19 -0.24
CA ARG A 346 -15.71 -1.36 -1.43
C ARG A 346 -14.78 -1.79 -2.58
N PHE A 347 -13.49 -1.90 -2.32
CA PHE A 347 -12.53 -2.35 -3.32
C PHE A 347 -12.84 -3.77 -3.82
N ARG A 348 -13.07 -4.75 -2.93
CA ARG A 348 -13.44 -6.13 -3.32
C ARG A 348 -14.70 -6.14 -4.19
N TYR A 349 -15.71 -5.35 -3.83
CA TYR A 349 -16.94 -5.25 -4.61
C TYR A 349 -16.67 -4.85 -6.07
N PHE A 350 -15.77 -3.88 -6.29
CA PHE A 350 -15.40 -3.43 -7.63
C PHE A 350 -14.42 -4.40 -8.32
N ALA A 351 -13.43 -4.94 -7.61
CA ALA A 351 -12.47 -5.90 -8.14
C ALA A 351 -13.14 -7.21 -8.59
N ASP A 352 -14.08 -7.77 -7.81
CA ASP A 352 -14.90 -8.95 -8.18
C ASP A 352 -15.75 -8.72 -9.44
N ARG A 353 -15.91 -7.45 -9.84
CA ARG A 353 -16.64 -7.02 -11.02
C ARG A 353 -15.71 -6.52 -12.11
N ASN A 354 -14.40 -6.75 -12.02
CA ASN A 354 -13.41 -6.29 -12.98
C ASN A 354 -13.52 -4.77 -13.24
N ALA A 355 -13.76 -4.00 -12.18
CA ALA A 355 -13.89 -2.55 -12.25
C ALA A 355 -12.73 -1.88 -11.51
N TYR A 356 -11.90 -1.16 -12.25
CA TYR A 356 -10.75 -0.47 -11.70
C TYR A 356 -11.10 0.99 -11.39
N LEU A 357 -11.02 1.48 -10.15
CA LEU A 357 -11.33 2.89 -9.83
C LEU A 357 -10.11 3.82 -9.93
N ALA A 358 -10.33 5.06 -10.39
CA ALA A 358 -9.26 6.07 -10.50
C ALA A 358 -8.60 6.41 -9.15
N GLU A 359 -9.33 6.28 -8.05
CA GLU A 359 -8.81 6.51 -6.70
C GLU A 359 -7.85 5.41 -6.21
N PHE A 360 -7.75 4.30 -6.93
CA PHE A 360 -6.88 3.18 -6.59
C PHE A 360 -5.47 3.31 -7.19
N MET A 361 -5.27 4.15 -8.20
CA MET A 361 -3.95 4.37 -8.79
C MET A 361 -3.12 5.35 -7.93
N ASP A 362 -1.82 5.09 -7.82
CA ASP A 362 -0.85 6.03 -7.26
C ASP A 362 -0.03 6.69 -8.36
N ASP A 363 0.33 7.96 -8.17
CA ASP A 363 1.06 8.70 -9.20
C ASP A 363 2.57 8.32 -9.13
N SER A 364 3.38 8.35 -10.21
CA SER A 364 4.87 8.25 -10.06
C SER A 364 5.77 8.66 -11.23
N LEU A 365 6.88 9.35 -10.92
CA LEU A 365 7.37 10.39 -11.83
C LEU A 365 8.85 10.75 -11.99
N ILE A 366 9.85 10.13 -11.36
CA ILE A 366 11.24 10.60 -11.57
C ILE A 366 11.72 10.41 -13.02
N GLY A 367 11.85 9.17 -13.49
CA GLY A 367 12.32 8.89 -14.85
C GLY A 367 11.40 9.44 -15.93
N GLN A 368 10.09 9.41 -15.69
CA GLN A 368 9.10 9.95 -16.63
C GLN A 368 9.14 11.49 -16.68
N ALA A 369 9.26 12.19 -15.55
CA ALA A 369 9.35 13.65 -15.56
C ALA A 369 10.63 14.14 -16.24
N LEU A 370 11.76 13.47 -16.00
CA LEU A 370 13.02 13.74 -16.69
C LEU A 370 12.88 13.56 -18.22
N ALA A 371 12.20 12.49 -18.66
CA ALA A 371 11.95 12.25 -20.08
C ALA A 371 11.02 13.30 -20.73
N LEU A 372 10.15 13.92 -19.93
CA LEU A 372 9.18 14.93 -20.36
C LEU A 372 9.65 16.37 -20.13
N LYS A 373 10.89 16.56 -19.65
CA LYS A 373 11.42 17.89 -19.31
C LYS A 373 11.50 18.80 -20.53
N GLY A 374 10.97 20.02 -20.40
CA GLY A 374 10.95 21.03 -21.46
C GLY A 374 9.84 20.84 -22.50
N MET A 375 8.96 19.84 -22.32
CA MET A 375 7.80 19.62 -23.19
C MET A 375 6.63 20.55 -22.77
N PRO A 376 5.84 21.09 -23.72
CA PRO A 376 4.66 21.89 -23.39
C PRO A 376 3.64 21.13 -22.55
N ALA A 377 2.98 21.80 -21.60
CA ALA A 377 2.03 21.19 -20.67
C ALA A 377 0.91 20.38 -21.34
N ASP A 378 0.37 20.85 -22.46
CA ASP A 378 -0.67 20.13 -23.21
C ASP A 378 -0.13 18.84 -23.85
N GLU A 379 1.15 18.83 -24.24
CA GLU A 379 1.80 17.66 -24.82
C GLU A 379 2.18 16.64 -23.74
N VAL A 380 2.65 17.10 -22.58
CA VAL A 380 2.84 16.27 -21.37
C VAL A 380 1.52 15.59 -21.00
N PHE A 381 0.42 16.35 -20.90
CA PHE A 381 -0.90 15.79 -20.62
C PHE A 381 -1.30 14.74 -21.66
N ARG A 382 -1.13 15.04 -22.95
CA ARG A 382 -1.49 14.11 -24.03
C ARG A 382 -0.69 12.80 -23.94
N GLN A 383 0.63 12.88 -23.73
CA GLN A 383 1.46 11.68 -23.64
C GLN A 383 1.09 10.82 -22.42
N LEU A 384 0.89 11.44 -21.26
CA LEU A 384 0.49 10.71 -20.05
C LEU A 384 -0.90 10.09 -20.20
N ARG A 385 -1.82 10.82 -20.83
CA ARG A 385 -3.16 10.32 -21.17
C ARG A 385 -3.09 9.10 -22.08
N GLU A 386 -2.23 9.14 -23.10
CA GLU A 386 -1.98 8.03 -24.02
C GLU A 386 -1.42 6.80 -23.29
N GLU A 387 -0.44 6.98 -22.41
CA GLU A 387 0.18 5.89 -21.64
C GLU A 387 -0.80 5.25 -20.65
N ILE A 388 -1.51 6.07 -19.84
CA ILE A 388 -2.54 5.61 -18.90
C ILE A 388 -3.65 4.88 -19.64
N PHE A 389 -4.15 5.46 -20.74
CA PHE A 389 -5.17 4.84 -21.57
C PHE A 389 -4.69 3.49 -22.10
N ARG A 390 -3.45 3.38 -22.57
CA ARG A 390 -2.90 2.13 -23.11
C ARG A 390 -2.92 1.02 -22.06
N GLY A 391 -2.44 1.29 -20.84
CA GLY A 391 -2.42 0.32 -19.74
C GLY A 391 -3.83 -0.18 -19.40
N VAL A 392 -4.72 0.76 -19.07
CA VAL A 392 -6.13 0.46 -18.72
C VAL A 392 -6.84 -0.27 -19.86
N ALA A 393 -6.73 0.20 -21.10
CA ALA A 393 -7.45 -0.41 -22.20
C ALA A 393 -6.90 -1.80 -22.58
N LEU A 394 -5.59 -2.02 -22.47
CA LEU A 394 -5.03 -3.36 -22.62
C LEU A 394 -5.50 -4.30 -21.52
N HIS A 395 -5.58 -3.84 -20.27
CA HIS A 395 -6.13 -4.58 -19.13
C HIS A 395 -7.59 -4.99 -19.37
N GLU A 396 -8.45 -4.03 -19.73
CA GLU A 396 -9.87 -4.31 -19.98
C GLU A 396 -10.08 -5.26 -21.17
N ILE A 397 -9.28 -5.11 -22.23
CA ILE A 397 -9.28 -6.07 -23.34
C ILE A 397 -8.85 -7.45 -22.85
N GLY A 398 -7.93 -7.56 -21.90
CA GLY A 398 -7.54 -8.84 -21.29
C GLY A 398 -8.73 -9.59 -20.69
N HIS A 399 -9.60 -8.89 -19.95
CA HIS A 399 -10.84 -9.48 -19.45
C HIS A 399 -11.77 -9.97 -20.56
N THR A 400 -11.86 -9.23 -21.68
CA THR A 400 -12.65 -9.68 -22.84
C THR A 400 -12.09 -10.93 -23.53
N LEU A 401 -10.83 -11.30 -23.23
CA LEU A 401 -10.15 -12.49 -23.71
C LEU A 401 -10.13 -13.62 -22.66
N GLY A 402 -10.84 -13.45 -21.54
CA GLY A 402 -10.95 -14.45 -20.49
C GLY A 402 -9.79 -14.45 -19.50
N MET A 403 -8.97 -13.40 -19.49
CA MET A 403 -7.94 -13.21 -18.47
C MET A 403 -8.57 -12.60 -17.22
N THR A 404 -8.23 -13.14 -16.05
CA THR A 404 -8.58 -12.56 -14.76
C THR A 404 -7.43 -11.72 -14.23
N HIS A 405 -7.62 -11.01 -13.11
CA HIS A 405 -6.50 -10.35 -12.46
C HIS A 405 -5.42 -11.36 -12.06
N ASN A 406 -4.17 -10.89 -12.09
CA ASN A 406 -3.00 -11.61 -11.60
C ASN A 406 -2.14 -10.67 -10.75
N PHE A 407 -2.25 -10.81 -9.42
CA PHE A 407 -1.59 -9.96 -8.40
C PHE A 407 -0.22 -10.50 -7.93
N GLU A 408 0.44 -11.31 -8.77
CA GLU A 408 1.84 -11.73 -8.56
C GLU A 408 2.76 -11.14 -9.63
N GLY A 409 2.22 -10.27 -10.50
CA GLY A 409 2.92 -9.72 -11.67
C GLY A 409 4.14 -8.89 -11.29
N SER A 410 4.05 -8.15 -10.19
CA SER A 410 5.05 -7.27 -9.63
C SER A 410 6.18 -8.03 -8.94
N ARG A 411 6.01 -9.33 -8.69
CA ARG A 411 7.01 -10.20 -8.03
C ARG A 411 7.61 -11.24 -8.94
N ASP A 412 7.00 -11.46 -10.09
CA ASP A 412 7.41 -12.43 -11.08
C ASP A 412 8.60 -11.92 -11.92
N ALA A 413 9.71 -11.59 -11.25
CA ALA A 413 10.91 -11.00 -11.85
C ALA A 413 11.55 -11.88 -12.93
N LEU A 414 11.34 -13.20 -12.86
CA LEU A 414 11.74 -14.13 -13.91
C LEU A 414 11.03 -13.84 -15.24
N ASN A 415 9.83 -13.27 -15.19
CA ASN A 415 8.96 -13.00 -16.32
C ASN A 415 8.71 -11.51 -16.56
N TYR A 416 9.50 -10.63 -15.94
CA TYR A 416 9.56 -9.22 -16.33
C TYR A 416 9.99 -9.03 -17.79
N GLN A 417 9.77 -7.82 -18.29
CA GLN A 417 10.22 -7.39 -19.61
C GLN A 417 11.76 -7.50 -19.74
N ASP A 418 12.24 -7.65 -20.97
CA ASP A 418 13.68 -7.88 -21.24
C ASP A 418 14.55 -6.69 -20.84
N GLU A 419 14.00 -5.49 -21.00
CA GLU A 419 14.63 -4.22 -20.67
C GLU A 419 14.97 -4.11 -19.18
N PHE A 420 14.21 -4.75 -18.29
CA PHE A 420 14.52 -4.77 -16.87
C PHE A 420 15.91 -5.36 -16.63
N TRP A 421 16.17 -6.56 -17.16
CA TRP A 421 17.46 -7.24 -16.98
C TRP A 421 18.57 -6.54 -17.76
N ALA A 422 18.27 -6.00 -18.95
CA ALA A 422 19.23 -5.23 -19.74
C ALA A 422 19.70 -3.95 -19.02
N ILE A 423 18.78 -3.21 -18.38
CA ILE A 423 19.13 -2.01 -17.61
C ILE A 423 20.02 -2.38 -16.42
N ARG A 424 19.68 -3.44 -15.67
CA ARG A 424 20.48 -3.89 -14.51
C ARG A 424 21.90 -4.31 -14.86
N ASP A 425 22.09 -4.88 -16.04
CA ASP A 425 23.42 -5.35 -16.48
C ASP A 425 24.38 -4.19 -16.74
N VAL A 426 23.87 -3.07 -17.28
CA VAL A 426 24.72 -1.96 -17.75
C VAL A 426 24.64 -0.70 -16.89
N THR A 427 23.62 -0.57 -16.04
CA THR A 427 23.33 0.65 -15.28
C THR A 427 23.57 0.43 -13.79
N PRO A 428 24.37 1.28 -13.11
CA PRO A 428 24.51 1.27 -11.66
C PRO A 428 23.16 1.42 -10.93
N GLU A 429 23.05 0.83 -9.74
CA GLU A 429 21.79 0.80 -8.97
C GLU A 429 21.22 2.19 -8.64
N ASN A 430 22.09 3.15 -8.33
CA ASN A 430 21.70 4.53 -8.05
C ASN A 430 21.11 5.27 -9.25
N GLU A 431 21.27 4.75 -10.48
CA GLU A 431 20.76 5.35 -11.73
C GLU A 431 19.53 4.59 -12.28
N TRP A 432 19.06 3.53 -11.61
CA TRP A 432 17.94 2.72 -12.11
C TRP A 432 16.62 3.50 -12.27
N ALA A 433 16.36 4.46 -11.38
CA ALA A 433 15.17 5.30 -11.45
C ALA A 433 15.19 6.21 -12.69
N GLU A 434 16.34 6.82 -12.99
CA GLU A 434 16.55 7.66 -14.18
C GLU A 434 16.49 6.83 -15.47
N ALA A 435 17.01 5.59 -15.43
CA ALA A 435 16.93 4.63 -16.53
C ALA A 435 15.53 4.01 -16.72
N ARG A 436 14.52 4.43 -15.93
CA ARG A 436 13.13 3.97 -16.01
C ARG A 436 12.95 2.47 -15.76
N LEU A 437 13.87 1.85 -15.03
CA LEU A 437 13.81 0.43 -14.66
C LEU A 437 12.49 0.03 -13.97
N PRO A 438 11.89 0.85 -13.07
CA PRO A 438 10.60 0.53 -12.44
C PRO A 438 9.46 0.24 -13.42
N GLU A 439 9.46 0.86 -14.60
CA GLU A 439 8.39 0.71 -15.60
C GLU A 439 8.40 -0.66 -16.31
N TYR A 440 9.42 -1.48 -16.05
CA TYR A 440 9.58 -2.82 -16.61
C TYR A 440 9.38 -3.92 -15.54
N ARG A 441 8.99 -3.55 -14.31
CA ARG A 441 8.83 -4.45 -13.15
C ARG A 441 7.43 -5.09 -13.07
N TYR A 442 6.96 -5.64 -14.17
CA TYR A 442 5.71 -6.39 -14.19
C TYR A 442 5.77 -7.51 -15.23
N SER A 443 5.16 -8.65 -14.94
CA SER A 443 5.04 -9.76 -15.88
C SER A 443 3.71 -9.77 -16.65
N THR A 444 2.69 -9.05 -16.17
CA THR A 444 1.33 -9.03 -16.73
C THR A 444 0.66 -7.66 -16.64
N ILE A 445 -0.12 -7.28 -17.65
CA ILE A 445 -1.00 -6.11 -17.60
C ILE A 445 -2.24 -6.34 -16.73
N MET A 446 -2.49 -7.57 -16.27
CA MET A 446 -3.67 -7.93 -15.47
C MET A 446 -3.49 -7.67 -13.96
N GLU A 447 -2.44 -6.96 -13.58
CA GLU A 447 -2.21 -6.53 -12.21
C GLU A 447 -2.69 -5.09 -11.99
N TYR A 448 -3.01 -4.74 -10.75
CA TYR A 448 -3.12 -3.35 -10.36
C TYR A 448 -1.75 -2.81 -10.02
N GLY A 449 -1.16 -2.12 -10.98
CA GLY A 449 0.11 -1.45 -10.80
C GLY A 449 0.09 -0.48 -9.63
N ALA A 450 1.20 -0.41 -8.88
CA ALA A 450 1.36 0.54 -7.80
C ALA A 450 1.38 1.99 -8.29
N ARG A 451 1.75 2.22 -9.56
CA ARG A 451 2.04 3.55 -10.13
C ARG A 451 1.42 3.71 -11.52
N PHE A 452 1.07 4.92 -11.95
CA PHE A 452 0.54 5.11 -13.31
C PHE A 452 1.48 4.66 -14.43
N ASN A 453 2.80 4.68 -14.18
CA ASN A 453 3.79 4.30 -15.17
C ASN A 453 4.21 2.82 -15.07
N SER A 454 3.71 2.09 -14.07
CA SER A 454 4.15 0.71 -13.80
C SER A 454 3.72 -0.30 -14.87
N ASP A 455 2.64 -0.05 -15.61
CA ASP A 455 2.05 -0.97 -16.60
C ASP A 455 1.95 -0.34 -18.00
N THR A 456 2.84 0.61 -18.33
CA THR A 456 2.78 1.42 -19.57
C THR A 456 3.51 0.80 -20.77
N LYS A 457 4.27 -0.27 -20.56
CA LYS A 457 5.10 -0.92 -21.60
C LYS A 457 4.36 -1.97 -22.43
N GLY A 458 3.05 -2.07 -22.28
CA GLY A 458 2.20 -3.01 -23.02
C GLY A 458 2.14 -4.39 -22.37
N LEU A 459 1.96 -5.43 -23.17
CA LEU A 459 1.80 -6.81 -22.65
C LEU A 459 3.12 -7.37 -22.12
N GLY A 460 3.06 -7.97 -20.93
CA GLY A 460 4.19 -8.69 -20.32
C GLY A 460 4.29 -10.14 -20.80
N LYS A 461 5.32 -10.87 -20.35
CA LYS A 461 5.56 -12.26 -20.76
C LYS A 461 4.44 -13.20 -20.32
N TYR A 462 3.88 -12.98 -19.14
CA TYR A 462 2.73 -13.75 -18.65
C TYR A 462 1.52 -13.59 -19.59
N ASP A 463 1.22 -12.37 -20.05
CA ASP A 463 0.08 -12.14 -20.93
C ASP A 463 0.20 -12.90 -22.25
N ARG A 464 1.42 -12.93 -22.81
CA ARG A 464 1.73 -13.66 -24.04
C ARG A 464 1.64 -15.17 -23.83
N ALA A 465 2.20 -15.66 -22.72
CA ALA A 465 2.12 -17.09 -22.36
C ALA A 465 0.68 -17.53 -22.08
N ALA A 466 -0.13 -16.71 -21.42
CA ALA A 466 -1.54 -16.99 -21.17
C ALA A 466 -2.32 -17.13 -22.49
N ILE A 467 -2.06 -16.26 -23.48
CA ILE A 467 -2.69 -16.37 -24.81
C ILE A 467 -2.24 -17.65 -25.52
N LYS A 468 -0.94 -17.98 -25.49
CA LYS A 468 -0.41 -19.25 -26.04
C LYS A 468 -1.02 -20.48 -25.37
N TYR A 469 -1.25 -20.42 -24.06
CA TYR A 469 -1.86 -21.49 -23.30
C TYR A 469 -3.34 -21.67 -23.63
N VAL A 470 -4.13 -20.60 -23.52
CA VAL A 470 -5.59 -20.64 -23.70
C VAL A 470 -5.98 -20.87 -25.15
N TYR A 471 -5.38 -20.15 -26.09
CA TYR A 471 -5.77 -20.17 -27.51
C TYR A 471 -4.85 -21.03 -28.38
N GLY A 472 -3.56 -21.10 -28.03
CA GLY A 472 -2.58 -21.89 -28.76
C GLY A 472 -2.44 -23.34 -28.29
N ARG A 473 -2.97 -23.69 -27.11
CA ARG A 473 -2.80 -25.02 -26.48
C ARG A 473 -1.33 -25.40 -26.24
N ASN A 474 -0.46 -24.42 -25.95
CA ASN A 474 0.97 -24.64 -25.69
C ASN A 474 1.39 -24.05 -24.33
N THR A 475 2.37 -24.69 -23.68
CA THR A 475 3.12 -24.16 -22.53
C THR A 475 4.50 -23.71 -22.97
N GLU A 476 5.07 -22.71 -22.29
CA GLU A 476 6.45 -22.27 -22.54
C GLU A 476 7.43 -23.05 -21.67
N HIS A 477 8.51 -23.53 -22.28
CA HIS A 477 9.58 -24.28 -21.65
C HIS A 477 10.93 -23.59 -21.88
N PHE A 478 11.87 -23.72 -20.96
CA PHE A 478 13.25 -23.31 -21.24
C PHE A 478 13.90 -24.21 -22.28
N ALA A 479 14.58 -23.60 -23.26
CA ALA A 479 15.26 -24.30 -24.33
C ALA A 479 16.29 -25.31 -23.78
N PRO A 480 16.51 -26.48 -24.42
CA PRO A 480 17.33 -27.57 -23.87
C PRO A 480 18.75 -27.17 -23.44
N GLU A 481 19.34 -26.15 -24.07
CA GLU A 481 20.66 -25.61 -23.76
C GLU A 481 20.73 -24.78 -22.48
N VAL A 482 19.59 -24.34 -21.93
CA VAL A 482 19.54 -23.55 -20.70
C VAL A 482 19.68 -24.49 -19.49
N PRO A 483 20.67 -24.29 -18.61
CA PRO A 483 20.69 -24.99 -17.33
C PRO A 483 19.49 -24.54 -16.50
N VAL A 484 18.66 -25.47 -16.04
CA VAL A 484 17.49 -25.17 -15.19
C VAL A 484 17.46 -26.15 -14.03
N SER A 485 17.26 -25.64 -12.81
CA SER A 485 17.01 -26.47 -11.64
C SER A 485 15.55 -26.95 -11.61
N SER A 486 15.32 -28.17 -11.13
CA SER A 486 13.98 -28.72 -10.88
C SER A 486 13.18 -27.94 -9.83
N THR A 487 13.85 -27.07 -9.06
CA THR A 487 13.28 -26.25 -7.99
C THR A 487 13.31 -24.75 -8.30
N LEU A 488 13.52 -24.32 -9.55
CA LEU A 488 13.72 -22.91 -9.91
C LEU A 488 12.69 -21.95 -9.28
N GLY A 489 11.39 -22.25 -9.35
CA GLY A 489 10.36 -21.40 -8.74
C GLY A 489 10.51 -21.28 -7.22
N THR A 490 10.81 -22.39 -6.55
CA THR A 490 11.07 -22.44 -5.10
C THR A 490 12.35 -21.69 -4.72
N GLU A 491 13.40 -21.81 -5.54
CA GLU A 491 14.66 -21.07 -5.36
C GLU A 491 14.44 -19.57 -5.42
N VAL A 492 13.70 -19.09 -6.42
CA VAL A 492 13.39 -17.66 -6.56
C VAL A 492 12.54 -17.16 -5.39
N PHE A 493 11.56 -17.95 -4.94
CA PHE A 493 10.73 -17.59 -3.79
C PHE A 493 11.52 -17.53 -2.47
N ILE A 494 12.45 -18.47 -2.24
CA ILE A 494 13.19 -18.58 -0.98
C ILE A 494 14.41 -17.66 -0.95
N ASN A 495 15.14 -17.55 -2.06
CA ASN A 495 16.43 -16.86 -2.12
C ASN A 495 16.35 -15.50 -2.83
N GLY A 496 15.19 -15.16 -3.39
CA GLY A 496 14.95 -13.90 -4.09
C GLY A 496 15.45 -13.90 -5.53
N TYR A 497 14.98 -12.91 -6.29
CA TYR A 497 15.18 -12.82 -7.74
C TYR A 497 16.64 -12.56 -8.17
N ALA A 498 17.47 -12.01 -7.29
CA ALA A 498 18.89 -11.76 -7.58
C ALA A 498 19.67 -13.04 -7.92
N THR A 499 19.18 -14.21 -7.50
CA THR A 499 19.79 -15.50 -7.79
C THR A 499 19.46 -16.05 -9.19
N ILE A 500 18.45 -15.51 -9.88
CA ILE A 500 17.95 -16.02 -11.18
C ILE A 500 19.07 -16.22 -12.21
N PRO A 501 19.98 -15.26 -12.46
CA PRO A 501 21.04 -15.46 -13.44
C PRO A 501 21.91 -16.68 -13.11
N SER A 502 22.26 -16.89 -11.84
CA SER A 502 23.07 -18.04 -11.40
C SER A 502 22.33 -19.37 -11.59
N GLN A 503 21.02 -19.38 -11.34
CA GLN A 503 20.15 -20.55 -11.51
C GLN A 503 19.96 -20.94 -12.99
N LEU A 504 20.19 -19.99 -13.90
CA LEU A 504 20.09 -20.17 -15.35
C LEU A 504 21.46 -20.22 -16.04
N GLY A 505 22.52 -20.64 -15.34
CA GLY A 505 23.86 -20.83 -15.93
C GLY A 505 24.76 -19.59 -15.97
N GLY A 506 24.43 -18.55 -15.19
CA GLY A 506 25.24 -17.35 -15.03
C GLY A 506 25.04 -16.26 -16.08
N ASP A 507 24.07 -16.42 -16.99
CA ASP A 507 23.76 -15.48 -18.06
C ASP A 507 22.26 -15.16 -18.09
N PHE A 508 21.90 -13.89 -17.84
CA PHE A 508 20.50 -13.46 -17.80
C PHE A 508 19.81 -13.58 -19.17
N HIS A 509 20.55 -13.61 -20.29
CA HIS A 509 19.95 -13.83 -21.61
C HIS A 509 19.28 -15.21 -21.73
N ASN A 510 19.64 -16.16 -20.86
CA ASN A 510 19.00 -17.47 -20.82
C ASN A 510 17.53 -17.39 -20.36
N ILE A 511 17.11 -16.33 -19.68
CA ILE A 511 15.70 -16.09 -19.29
C ILE A 511 14.78 -16.10 -20.53
N ASN A 512 15.31 -15.65 -21.68
CA ASN A 512 14.53 -15.46 -22.90
C ASN A 512 14.63 -16.63 -23.89
N LYS A 513 15.46 -17.63 -23.59
CA LYS A 513 15.59 -18.83 -24.41
C LYS A 513 14.46 -19.81 -24.08
N ARG A 514 13.29 -19.56 -24.66
CA ARG A 514 12.05 -20.32 -24.44
C ARG A 514 11.58 -21.01 -25.71
N VAL A 515 10.93 -22.15 -25.56
CA VAL A 515 10.32 -22.94 -26.64
C VAL A 515 8.87 -23.26 -26.27
N ASP A 516 7.98 -23.26 -27.26
CA ASP A 516 6.58 -23.63 -27.08
C ASP A 516 6.40 -25.14 -27.20
N VAL A 517 5.71 -25.76 -26.25
CA VAL A 517 5.44 -27.20 -26.19
C VAL A 517 3.93 -27.43 -26.11
N PRO A 518 3.34 -28.31 -26.93
CA PRO A 518 1.91 -28.63 -26.83
C PRO A 518 1.54 -29.16 -25.45
N ILE A 519 0.40 -28.71 -24.90
CA ILE A 519 -0.06 -29.11 -23.55
C ILE A 519 -0.17 -30.63 -23.44
N GLU A 520 -0.66 -31.31 -24.48
CA GLU A 520 -0.78 -32.76 -24.49
C GLU A 520 0.59 -33.45 -24.43
N GLU A 521 1.58 -32.93 -25.16
CA GLU A 521 2.96 -33.45 -25.15
C GLU A 521 3.61 -33.23 -23.79
N HIS A 522 3.48 -32.02 -23.24
CA HIS A 522 4.00 -31.70 -21.91
C HIS A 522 3.36 -32.57 -20.82
N ALA A 523 2.04 -32.75 -20.84
CA ALA A 523 1.34 -33.60 -19.88
C ALA A 523 1.81 -35.07 -19.96
N SER A 524 1.99 -35.60 -21.17
CA SER A 524 2.56 -36.93 -21.38
C SER A 524 4.00 -37.04 -20.88
N ALA A 525 4.87 -36.09 -21.24
CA ALA A 525 6.26 -36.06 -20.80
C ALA A 525 6.38 -35.97 -19.28
N LYS A 526 5.54 -35.16 -18.64
CA LYS A 526 5.48 -35.01 -17.18
C LYS A 526 5.06 -36.30 -16.48
N PHE A 527 4.03 -36.97 -17.00
CA PHE A 527 3.60 -38.26 -16.46
C PHE A 527 4.69 -39.33 -16.59
N GLU A 528 5.29 -39.47 -17.78
CA GLU A 528 6.36 -40.43 -18.03
C GLU A 528 7.61 -40.13 -17.17
N GLY A 529 7.98 -38.86 -17.06
CA GLY A 529 9.08 -38.40 -16.23
C GLY A 529 8.90 -38.73 -14.75
N ILE A 530 7.70 -38.51 -14.19
CA ILE A 530 7.40 -38.86 -12.79
C ILE A 530 7.48 -40.37 -12.56
N VAL A 531 6.93 -41.19 -13.47
CA VAL A 531 7.00 -42.65 -13.38
C VAL A 531 8.45 -43.12 -13.44
N GLU A 532 9.24 -42.58 -14.36
CA GLU A 532 10.64 -42.90 -14.52
C GLU A 532 11.48 -42.49 -13.30
N ASN A 533 11.22 -41.31 -12.74
CA ASN A 533 11.85 -40.86 -11.50
C ASN A 533 11.54 -41.79 -10.34
N THR A 534 10.28 -42.20 -10.21
CA THR A 534 9.85 -43.15 -9.17
C THR A 534 10.59 -44.48 -9.32
N ARG A 535 10.72 -44.99 -10.55
CA ARG A 535 11.49 -46.21 -10.83
C ARG A 535 12.95 -46.04 -10.44
N LYS A 536 13.61 -44.97 -10.89
CA LYS A 536 15.02 -44.66 -10.58
C LYS A 536 15.26 -44.57 -9.07
N LEU A 537 14.36 -43.91 -8.34
CA LEU A 537 14.41 -43.77 -6.88
C LEU A 537 14.26 -45.12 -6.16
N LEU A 538 13.35 -45.98 -6.61
CA LEU A 538 13.16 -47.32 -6.04
C LEU A 538 14.33 -48.27 -6.33
N GLU A 539 15.01 -48.08 -7.47
CA GLU A 539 16.20 -48.87 -7.83
C GLU A 539 17.43 -48.48 -7.03
N ASP A 540 17.66 -47.17 -6.90
CA ASP A 540 18.77 -46.64 -6.14
C ASP A 540 18.39 -45.26 -5.57
N PRO A 541 18.08 -45.18 -4.26
CA PRO A 541 17.71 -43.93 -3.62
C PRO A 541 18.91 -42.96 -3.43
N THR A 542 20.13 -43.38 -3.78
CA THR A 542 21.35 -42.57 -3.66
C THR A 542 21.78 -41.91 -4.98
N ARG A 543 20.98 -42.04 -6.04
CA ARG A 543 21.23 -41.41 -7.35
C ARG A 543 21.35 -39.89 -7.22
N ALA A 544 22.17 -39.33 -8.09
CA ALA A 544 22.37 -37.89 -8.15
C ALA A 544 21.09 -37.20 -8.69
N PRO A 545 20.72 -36.00 -8.19
CA PRO A 545 19.52 -35.27 -8.63
C PRO A 545 19.43 -35.07 -10.15
N GLU A 546 20.56 -34.87 -10.82
CA GLU A 546 20.67 -34.70 -12.27
C GLU A 546 20.29 -35.94 -13.09
N ASP A 547 20.27 -37.13 -12.47
CA ASP A 547 19.82 -38.36 -13.12
C ASP A 547 18.29 -38.42 -13.23
N TYR A 548 17.56 -37.57 -12.52
CA TYR A 548 16.10 -37.52 -12.56
C TYR A 548 15.62 -36.61 -13.68
N TRP A 549 14.52 -37.00 -14.30
CA TRP A 549 13.77 -36.10 -15.17
C TRP A 549 13.24 -34.92 -14.35
N TYR A 550 13.25 -33.73 -14.91
CA TYR A 550 12.63 -32.57 -14.29
C TYR A 550 11.86 -31.77 -15.33
N ASP A 551 10.82 -31.09 -14.85
CA ASP A 551 10.00 -30.23 -15.68
C ASP A 551 10.81 -29.00 -16.07
N ARG A 552 10.74 -28.63 -17.36
CA ARG A 552 11.42 -27.45 -17.92
C ARG A 552 10.43 -26.31 -18.21
N GLU A 553 9.17 -26.50 -17.84
CA GLU A 553 8.14 -25.47 -17.86
C GLU A 553 8.62 -24.20 -17.16
N VAL A 554 8.43 -23.06 -17.81
CA VAL A 554 8.74 -21.76 -17.21
C VAL A 554 7.74 -21.50 -16.08
N PRO A 555 8.20 -21.27 -14.83
CA PRO A 555 7.30 -20.94 -13.75
C PRO A 555 6.78 -19.51 -13.93
N TYR A 556 5.46 -19.37 -13.98
CA TYR A 556 4.76 -18.09 -14.05
C TYR A 556 4.05 -17.83 -12.73
N GLY A 557 4.26 -16.62 -12.17
CA GLY A 557 3.52 -16.16 -11.00
C GLY A 557 2.04 -16.00 -11.34
N TYR A 558 1.16 -16.49 -10.47
CA TYR A 558 -0.27 -16.35 -10.67
C TYR A 558 -1.04 -16.24 -9.35
N CYS A 559 -1.66 -15.07 -9.15
CA CYS A 559 -2.61 -14.87 -8.07
C CYS A 559 -3.93 -14.21 -8.49
N PHE A 560 -5.02 -14.96 -8.38
CA PHE A 560 -6.39 -14.51 -8.66
C PHE A 560 -7.01 -13.71 -7.49
N ASP A 561 -8.05 -12.92 -7.78
CA ASP A 561 -8.77 -12.03 -6.84
C ASP A 561 -9.10 -12.64 -5.48
N VAL A 562 -9.64 -13.86 -5.48
CA VAL A 562 -10.06 -14.57 -4.26
C VAL A 562 -8.89 -14.97 -3.36
N PHE A 563 -7.67 -14.87 -3.88
CA PHE A 563 -6.45 -15.18 -3.15
C PHE A 563 -5.71 -13.95 -2.62
N ARG A 564 -6.26 -12.76 -2.82
CA ARG A 564 -5.76 -11.51 -2.25
C ARG A 564 -5.56 -11.64 -0.74
N GLY A 565 -4.38 -11.27 -0.28
CA GLY A 565 -3.99 -11.32 1.14
C GLY A 565 -2.93 -12.37 1.45
N ASN A 566 -2.65 -13.30 0.52
CA ASN A 566 -1.43 -14.11 0.60
C ASN A 566 -0.19 -13.21 0.42
N ILE A 567 0.95 -13.62 0.97
CA ILE A 567 2.18 -12.82 0.99
C ILE A 567 2.61 -12.37 -0.42
N ASN A 568 2.48 -13.21 -1.44
CA ASN A 568 2.79 -12.96 -2.87
C ASN A 568 1.61 -12.42 -3.69
N CYS A 569 0.49 -12.09 -3.04
CA CYS A 569 -0.74 -11.72 -3.71
C CYS A 569 -1.25 -10.40 -3.16
N GLN A 570 -0.58 -9.34 -3.58
CA GLN A 570 -0.85 -7.99 -3.13
C GLN A 570 -1.29 -7.13 -4.31
N THR A 571 -2.25 -6.27 -4.07
CA THR A 571 -2.70 -5.29 -5.05
C THR A 571 -1.89 -4.01 -4.85
N TRP A 572 -1.54 -3.30 -5.92
CA TRP A 572 -0.77 -2.03 -5.87
C TRP A 572 0.61 -2.14 -5.23
N ASP A 573 1.22 -3.32 -5.25
CA ASP A 573 2.60 -3.50 -4.85
C ASP A 573 3.55 -3.27 -6.04
N GLU A 574 4.81 -3.03 -5.72
CA GLU A 574 5.87 -2.87 -6.70
C GLU A 574 7.17 -3.38 -6.11
N GLY A 575 7.90 -4.14 -6.91
CA GLY A 575 9.19 -4.68 -6.52
C GLY A 575 9.12 -6.19 -6.34
N ALA A 576 10.25 -6.82 -6.63
CA ALA A 576 10.37 -8.27 -6.63
C ALA A 576 10.61 -8.84 -5.22
N THR A 577 10.89 -7.99 -4.23
CA THR A 577 11.12 -8.34 -2.83
C THR A 577 10.14 -7.63 -1.91
N TYR A 578 9.96 -8.16 -0.69
CA TYR A 578 9.11 -7.55 0.32
C TYR A 578 9.69 -6.21 0.78
N THR A 579 11.02 -6.12 0.85
CA THR A 579 11.73 -4.87 1.15
C THR A 579 11.48 -3.82 0.06
N GLU A 580 11.57 -4.18 -1.22
CA GLU A 580 11.27 -3.25 -2.32
C GLU A 580 9.81 -2.79 -2.27
N THR A 581 8.87 -3.68 -1.93
CA THR A 581 7.45 -3.33 -1.75
C THR A 581 7.24 -2.30 -0.65
N VAL A 582 7.83 -2.52 0.54
CA VAL A 582 7.72 -1.57 1.67
C VAL A 582 8.38 -0.24 1.33
N ARG A 583 9.57 -0.25 0.73
CA ARG A 583 10.26 0.98 0.31
C ARG A 583 9.44 1.75 -0.72
N SER A 584 8.86 1.08 -1.71
CA SER A 584 7.98 1.73 -2.69
C SER A 584 6.75 2.36 -2.02
N ALA A 585 6.10 1.64 -1.10
CA ALA A 585 4.96 2.18 -0.36
C ALA A 585 5.33 3.41 0.50
N ILE A 586 6.47 3.39 1.17
CA ILE A 586 6.99 4.53 1.95
C ILE A 586 7.33 5.71 1.04
N GLN A 587 8.00 5.45 -0.09
CA GLN A 587 8.31 6.49 -1.05
C GLN A 587 7.03 7.13 -1.58
N ASN A 588 6.00 6.35 -1.90
CA ASN A 588 4.71 6.87 -2.34
C ASN A 588 4.04 7.73 -1.25
N TYR A 589 4.07 7.29 0.02
CA TYR A 589 3.51 8.05 1.13
C TYR A 589 4.10 9.46 1.26
N TRP A 590 5.41 9.60 1.07
CA TRP A 590 6.05 10.91 1.10
C TRP A 590 5.84 11.65 -0.20
N ASN A 591 6.20 11.04 -1.33
CA ASN A 591 6.26 11.66 -2.66
C ASN A 591 4.90 12.17 -3.18
N TYR A 592 3.78 11.60 -2.69
CA TYR A 592 2.43 12.02 -3.06
C TYR A 592 1.68 12.73 -1.95
N PHE A 593 2.35 13.22 -0.92
CA PHE A 593 1.69 13.95 0.18
C PHE A 593 0.80 15.09 -0.34
N VAL A 594 1.32 15.96 -1.23
CA VAL A 594 0.53 17.07 -1.81
C VAL A 594 -0.69 16.57 -2.60
N PHE A 595 -0.57 15.39 -3.19
CA PHE A 595 -1.60 14.78 -4.04
C PHE A 595 -2.61 13.95 -3.23
N SER A 596 -2.24 13.51 -2.03
CA SER A 596 -3.03 12.63 -1.17
C SER A 596 -3.72 13.38 -0.04
N ASN A 597 -3.07 14.41 0.52
CA ASN A 597 -3.54 15.13 1.70
C ASN A 597 -4.24 16.45 1.37
N TYR A 598 -4.18 16.95 0.13
CA TYR A 598 -4.93 18.14 -0.31
C TYR A 598 -6.01 17.75 -1.31
N ARG A 599 -7.21 18.33 -1.21
CA ARG A 599 -8.36 17.91 -2.04
C ARG A 599 -8.18 18.21 -3.53
N ARG A 600 -7.54 19.32 -3.89
CA ARG A 600 -7.20 19.71 -5.28
C ARG A 600 -8.39 19.64 -6.25
N GLY A 601 -9.56 20.11 -5.81
CA GLY A 601 -10.78 20.15 -6.65
C GLY A 601 -11.50 18.80 -6.83
N ARG A 602 -11.01 17.72 -6.21
CA ARG A 602 -11.74 16.45 -6.15
C ARG A 602 -13.01 16.59 -5.32
N ALA A 603 -13.98 15.71 -5.58
CA ALA A 603 -15.16 15.60 -4.74
C ALA A 603 -14.72 15.26 -3.30
N GLU A 604 -15.31 15.93 -2.31
CA GLU A 604 -14.97 15.77 -0.89
C GLU A 604 -15.05 14.31 -0.42
N TYR A 605 -16.12 13.60 -0.84
CA TYR A 605 -16.29 12.17 -0.57
C TYR A 605 -15.16 11.30 -1.15
N GLY A 606 -14.82 11.50 -2.42
CA GLY A 606 -13.75 10.73 -3.09
C GLY A 606 -12.37 11.07 -2.54
N PHE A 607 -12.15 12.32 -2.13
CA PHE A 607 -10.91 12.74 -1.48
C PHE A 607 -10.68 12.04 -0.13
N ILE A 608 -11.67 12.06 0.76
CA ILE A 608 -11.55 11.44 2.08
C ILE A 608 -11.37 9.91 1.95
N ASN A 609 -12.17 9.25 1.11
CA ASN A 609 -12.02 7.81 0.88
C ASN A 609 -10.67 7.47 0.22
N GLY A 610 -10.20 8.27 -0.73
CA GLY A 610 -8.90 8.09 -1.36
C GLY A 610 -7.73 8.27 -0.39
N TYR A 611 -7.84 9.18 0.59
CA TYR A 611 -6.85 9.33 1.66
C TYR A 611 -6.76 8.07 2.52
N PHE A 612 -7.88 7.60 3.08
CA PHE A 612 -7.87 6.41 3.94
C PHE A 612 -7.55 5.11 3.17
N SER A 613 -7.96 5.01 1.91
CA SER A 613 -7.58 3.86 1.06
C SER A 613 -6.07 3.79 0.84
N ARG A 614 -5.36 4.94 0.78
CA ARG A 614 -3.88 4.97 0.71
C ARG A 614 -3.24 4.57 2.03
N GLN A 615 -3.76 5.10 3.13
CA GLN A 615 -3.29 4.76 4.48
C GLN A 615 -3.42 3.26 4.74
N ASP A 616 -4.58 2.66 4.44
CA ASP A 616 -4.82 1.21 4.57
C ASP A 616 -3.81 0.38 3.78
N ARG A 617 -3.52 0.76 2.52
CA ARG A 617 -2.54 0.05 1.69
C ARG A 617 -1.14 0.10 2.31
N VAL A 618 -0.67 1.27 2.70
CA VAL A 618 0.65 1.43 3.32
C VAL A 618 0.71 0.59 4.60
N SER A 619 -0.26 0.74 5.50
CA SER A 619 -0.35 -0.05 6.74
C SER A 619 -0.35 -1.56 6.51
N TRP A 620 -1.02 -2.02 5.46
CA TRP A 620 -1.09 -3.44 5.12
C TRP A 620 0.29 -4.01 4.78
N TYR A 621 1.11 -3.31 3.98
CA TYR A 621 2.46 -3.79 3.68
C TYR A 621 3.36 -3.81 4.92
N LEU A 622 3.26 -2.80 5.79
CA LEU A 622 4.07 -2.70 7.01
C LEU A 622 3.77 -3.87 7.96
N THR A 623 2.49 -4.11 8.25
CA THR A 623 2.07 -5.12 9.23
C THR A 623 2.09 -6.54 8.69
N ASN A 624 1.66 -6.75 7.44
CA ASN A 624 1.57 -8.09 6.88
C ASN A 624 2.95 -8.74 6.78
N PHE A 625 3.97 -8.02 6.31
CA PHE A 625 5.31 -8.60 6.21
C PHE A 625 5.97 -8.83 7.58
N PHE A 626 5.71 -8.00 8.59
CA PHE A 626 6.11 -8.30 9.97
C PHE A 626 5.48 -9.60 10.49
N ARG A 627 4.18 -9.81 10.23
CA ARG A 627 3.48 -11.06 10.63
C ARG A 627 4.11 -12.29 9.98
N TYR A 628 4.44 -12.20 8.70
CA TYR A 628 5.12 -13.28 8.00
C TYR A 628 6.58 -13.43 8.42
N PHE A 629 7.28 -12.35 8.77
CA PHE A 629 8.59 -12.43 9.42
C PHE A 629 8.50 -13.24 10.72
N TYR A 630 7.57 -12.91 11.62
CA TYR A 630 7.33 -13.67 12.85
C TYR A 630 7.04 -15.15 12.56
N PHE A 631 6.27 -15.43 11.50
CA PHE A 631 5.97 -16.80 11.10
C PHE A 631 7.22 -17.57 10.65
N TYR A 632 8.07 -16.93 9.84
CA TYR A 632 9.25 -17.54 9.21
C TYR A 632 10.56 -17.38 10.00
N GLN A 633 10.54 -16.70 11.15
CA GLN A 633 11.74 -16.36 11.94
C GLN A 633 12.64 -17.54 12.30
N GLN A 634 12.07 -18.75 12.37
CA GLN A 634 12.78 -19.98 12.72
C GLN A 634 13.65 -20.57 11.60
N TRP A 635 13.51 -20.10 10.35
CA TRP A 635 14.25 -20.65 9.21
C TRP A 635 15.31 -19.67 8.71
N ASP A 636 16.56 -20.12 8.59
CA ASP A 636 17.65 -19.33 8.03
C ASP A 636 17.63 -19.36 6.50
N ILE A 637 16.66 -18.64 5.92
CA ILE A 637 16.42 -18.57 4.48
C ILE A 637 16.37 -17.10 4.01
N GLY A 638 16.64 -16.87 2.73
CA GLY A 638 16.59 -15.52 2.14
C GLY A 638 15.25 -14.81 2.34
N LEU A 639 14.14 -15.55 2.25
CA LEU A 639 12.78 -15.08 2.49
C LEU A 639 12.62 -14.48 3.90
N ARG A 640 13.14 -15.14 4.94
CA ARG A 640 13.09 -14.61 6.30
C ARG A 640 13.86 -13.30 6.38
N ARG A 641 15.07 -13.24 5.83
CA ARG A 641 15.92 -12.03 5.88
C ARG A 641 15.28 -10.86 5.15
N ASP A 642 14.67 -11.07 3.99
CA ASP A 642 13.95 -10.03 3.28
C ASP A 642 12.70 -9.55 4.06
N LEU A 643 11.97 -10.46 4.70
CA LEU A 643 10.85 -10.10 5.57
C LEU A 643 11.29 -9.35 6.84
N GLU A 644 12.43 -9.72 7.42
CA GLU A 644 13.04 -9.03 8.57
C GLU A 644 13.39 -7.59 8.19
N GLN A 645 14.06 -7.41 7.05
CA GLN A 645 14.37 -6.09 6.51
C GLN A 645 13.11 -5.24 6.30
N ALA A 646 12.11 -5.81 5.63
CA ALA A 646 10.82 -5.15 5.40
C ALA A 646 10.13 -4.77 6.73
N ALA A 647 10.18 -5.65 7.74
CA ALA A 647 9.57 -5.44 9.04
C ALA A 647 10.24 -4.30 9.84
N LEU A 648 11.57 -4.25 9.85
CA LEU A 648 12.34 -3.20 10.54
C LEU A 648 12.15 -1.84 9.87
N ILE A 649 12.25 -1.78 8.54
CA ILE A 649 11.94 -0.56 7.78
C ILE A 649 10.50 -0.12 8.09
N GLY A 650 9.56 -1.05 8.12
CA GLY A 650 8.16 -0.75 8.37
C GLY A 650 7.89 -0.17 9.76
N LEU A 651 8.48 -0.75 10.81
CA LEU A 651 8.37 -0.24 12.18
C LEU A 651 8.97 1.15 12.32
N ASN A 652 10.18 1.34 11.79
CA ASN A 652 10.90 2.62 11.86
C ASN A 652 10.20 3.71 11.04
N PHE A 653 9.52 3.35 9.94
CA PHE A 653 8.67 4.28 9.21
C PHE A 653 7.45 4.73 10.01
N ILE A 654 6.78 3.83 10.74
CA ILE A 654 5.70 4.25 11.65
C ILE A 654 6.23 5.25 12.68
N ASN A 655 7.41 5.00 13.25
CA ASN A 655 8.06 5.94 14.17
C ASN A 655 8.35 7.30 13.51
N GLN A 656 8.84 7.30 12.27
CA GLN A 656 9.06 8.53 11.49
C GLN A 656 7.76 9.34 11.33
N VAL A 657 6.62 8.69 11.09
CA VAL A 657 5.33 9.39 10.97
C VAL A 657 4.90 10.00 12.31
N LEU A 658 5.08 9.28 13.42
CA LEU A 658 4.85 9.83 14.77
C LEU A 658 5.75 11.05 15.03
N GLY A 659 7.00 10.97 14.56
CA GLY A 659 8.04 11.99 14.54
C GLY A 659 7.86 13.17 13.60
N THR A 660 6.80 13.20 12.79
CA THR A 660 6.61 14.26 11.80
C THR A 660 6.38 15.61 12.50
N PRO A 661 7.23 16.63 12.26
CA PRO A 661 7.15 17.97 12.82
C PRO A 661 6.07 18.82 12.14
N GLU A 662 5.81 20.02 12.66
CA GLU A 662 5.04 21.03 11.92
C GLU A 662 5.93 21.78 10.91
N PRO A 663 5.40 22.31 9.80
CA PRO A 663 6.18 23.11 8.86
C PRO A 663 6.42 24.53 9.39
N GLY A 664 7.44 25.20 8.84
CA GLY A 664 7.78 26.61 9.11
C GLY A 664 9.04 26.81 9.96
N PRO A 665 9.29 28.04 10.45
CA PRO A 665 10.51 28.37 11.20
C PRO A 665 10.50 27.76 12.61
N HIS A 666 11.61 27.15 13.01
CA HIS A 666 11.82 26.55 14.32
C HIS A 666 13.04 27.14 15.03
N CYS A 667 12.93 27.34 16.35
CA CYS A 667 13.96 27.92 17.19
C CYS A 667 14.51 26.90 18.17
N LEU A 668 15.83 26.86 18.32
CA LEU A 668 16.50 26.02 19.31
C LEU A 668 16.19 26.50 20.74
N ASP A 669 15.63 25.63 21.56
CA ASP A 669 15.66 25.76 23.01
C ASP A 669 16.89 25.01 23.55
N ASP A 670 17.96 25.76 23.87
CA ASP A 670 19.22 25.21 24.38
C ASP A 670 19.06 24.37 25.66
N LYS A 671 18.01 24.61 26.46
CA LYS A 671 17.78 23.87 27.71
C LYS A 671 17.22 22.47 27.44
N LEU A 672 16.40 22.35 26.41
CA LEU A 672 15.78 21.10 25.99
C LEU A 672 16.57 20.41 24.87
N ASN A 673 17.53 21.12 24.27
CA ASN A 673 18.22 20.72 23.05
C ASN A 673 17.23 20.36 21.92
N LEU A 674 16.20 21.20 21.77
CA LEU A 674 15.03 20.93 20.95
C LEU A 674 14.64 22.16 20.12
N TYR A 675 14.52 22.00 18.81
CA TYR A 675 13.96 22.99 17.92
C TYR A 675 12.43 22.98 18.02
N VAL A 676 11.85 24.06 18.54
CA VAL A 676 10.40 24.25 18.68
C VAL A 676 9.86 25.23 17.64
N PRO A 677 8.62 25.07 17.14
CA PRO A 677 8.05 26.02 16.20
C PRO A 677 8.15 27.45 16.74
N TYR A 678 8.53 28.42 15.90
CA TYR A 678 8.73 29.82 16.29
C TYR A 678 7.52 30.35 17.06
N ARG A 679 6.30 30.00 16.62
CA ARG A 679 5.02 30.38 17.25
C ARG A 679 4.84 29.84 18.68
N LEU A 680 5.51 28.75 19.03
CA LEU A 680 5.47 28.11 20.34
C LEU A 680 6.70 28.45 21.21
N ALA A 681 7.78 28.99 20.60
CA ALA A 681 8.98 29.38 21.32
C ALA A 681 8.70 30.50 22.35
N ALA A 682 9.36 30.44 23.50
CA ALA A 682 9.27 31.50 24.50
C ALA A 682 9.78 32.85 23.93
N PRO A 683 9.25 34.01 24.37
CA PRO A 683 9.66 35.31 23.83
C PRO A 683 11.17 35.58 23.91
N GLU A 684 11.84 35.05 24.94
CA GLU A 684 13.29 35.16 25.12
C GLU A 684 14.08 34.36 24.08
N ILE A 685 13.55 33.20 23.67
CA ILE A 685 14.10 32.35 22.62
C ILE A 685 13.86 33.01 21.27
N GLN A 686 12.62 33.44 20.99
CA GLN A 686 12.27 34.14 19.74
C GLN A 686 13.17 35.37 19.48
N ALA A 687 13.49 36.14 20.51
CA ALA A 687 14.29 37.37 20.38
C ALA A 687 15.75 37.14 19.94
N ASN A 688 16.30 35.94 20.19
CA ASN A 688 17.70 35.60 19.87
C ASN A 688 17.81 34.38 18.94
N CYS A 689 16.71 33.97 18.33
CA CYS A 689 16.62 32.77 17.51
C CYS A 689 17.27 32.97 16.14
N ASP A 690 18.10 32.01 15.75
CA ASP A 690 18.50 31.77 14.36
C ASP A 690 17.68 30.57 13.86
N PRO A 691 16.52 30.79 13.21
CA PRO A 691 15.57 29.73 12.97
C PRO A 691 16.04 28.80 11.85
N ILE A 692 15.81 27.50 12.04
CA ILE A 692 15.85 26.53 10.94
C ILE A 692 14.47 26.51 10.27
N GLU A 693 14.44 26.41 8.95
CA GLU A 693 13.19 26.28 8.21
C GLU A 693 12.87 24.80 8.04
N VAL A 694 11.71 24.36 8.54
CA VAL A 694 11.18 23.02 8.27
C VAL A 694 10.26 23.12 7.07
N ASP A 695 10.66 22.51 5.97
CA ASP A 695 9.90 22.52 4.74
C ASP A 695 8.62 21.65 4.85
N PRO A 696 7.58 21.90 4.02
CA PRO A 696 6.37 21.07 4.00
C PRO A 696 6.54 19.60 3.55
N GLY A 697 7.74 19.17 3.18
CA GLY A 697 8.08 17.76 2.95
C GLY A 697 8.52 17.03 4.18
N THR A 698 9.37 17.68 4.95
CA THR A 698 9.77 17.19 6.26
C THR A 698 8.63 17.34 7.28
N GLY A 699 7.94 18.48 7.27
CA GLY A 699 6.87 18.82 8.23
C GLY A 699 5.46 18.82 7.65
N ARG A 700 4.47 18.53 8.49
CA ARG A 700 3.05 18.48 8.11
C ARG A 700 2.18 19.17 9.16
N ASP A 701 1.25 20.01 8.69
CA ASP A 701 0.22 20.59 9.56
C ASP A 701 -0.56 19.45 10.26
N LEU A 702 -0.79 19.58 11.56
CA LEU A 702 -1.39 18.48 12.34
C LEU A 702 -2.88 18.28 12.02
N LEU A 703 -3.64 19.36 11.85
CA LEU A 703 -5.10 19.34 11.86
C LEU A 703 -5.74 19.45 10.47
N VAL A 704 -6.99 19.03 10.37
CA VAL A 704 -7.83 19.22 9.18
C VAL A 704 -8.07 20.71 8.92
N ARG A 705 -8.03 21.12 7.63
CA ARG A 705 -8.37 22.48 7.20
C ARG A 705 -9.57 22.49 6.25
N TYR A 706 -10.33 23.57 6.33
CA TYR A 706 -11.47 23.84 5.47
C TYR A 706 -11.15 24.93 4.44
N ASN A 707 -11.85 24.88 3.32
CA ASN A 707 -11.86 25.99 2.37
C ASN A 707 -12.87 27.08 2.76
N ASP A 708 -12.76 28.23 2.10
CA ASP A 708 -13.63 29.38 2.32
C ASP A 708 -14.94 29.33 1.48
N ASP A 709 -15.35 28.15 1.02
CA ASP A 709 -16.59 27.99 0.26
C ASP A 709 -17.83 28.10 1.16
N TYR A 710 -19.00 28.37 0.56
CA TYR A 710 -20.27 28.56 1.26
C TYR A 710 -20.65 27.44 2.25
N PHE A 711 -20.21 26.20 1.99
CA PHE A 711 -20.48 25.04 2.83
C PHE A 711 -19.27 24.54 3.61
N TYR A 712 -18.13 25.25 3.63
CA TYR A 712 -16.86 24.84 4.28
C TYR A 712 -16.54 23.37 4.05
N GLN A 713 -15.87 23.07 2.94
CA GLN A 713 -15.46 21.70 2.60
C GLN A 713 -14.06 21.40 3.14
N VAL A 714 -13.83 20.15 3.50
CA VAL A 714 -12.50 19.65 3.86
C VAL A 714 -11.58 19.80 2.66
N ASP A 715 -10.50 20.56 2.83
CA ASP A 715 -9.55 20.87 1.75
C ASP A 715 -8.15 20.29 2.00
N TYR A 716 -7.85 19.99 3.27
CA TYR A 716 -6.61 19.34 3.69
C TYR A 716 -6.82 18.41 4.88
N ILE A 717 -6.21 17.23 4.84
CA ILE A 717 -6.16 16.27 5.95
C ILE A 717 -4.74 16.27 6.52
N GLY A 718 -4.62 16.67 7.78
CA GLY A 718 -3.34 16.80 8.49
C GLY A 718 -2.76 15.50 9.02
N SER A 719 -1.53 15.59 9.54
CA SER A 719 -0.76 14.44 10.05
C SER A 719 -1.38 13.77 11.28
N TYR A 720 -2.40 14.35 11.91
CA TYR A 720 -3.11 13.72 13.01
C TYR A 720 -3.65 12.33 12.65
N PHE A 721 -4.30 12.19 11.49
CA PHE A 721 -4.83 10.91 11.05
C PHE A 721 -3.74 9.94 10.57
N ASP A 722 -2.66 10.45 9.98
CA ASP A 722 -1.48 9.64 9.66
C ASP A 722 -0.94 8.97 10.94
N LYS A 723 -0.75 9.77 12.01
CA LYS A 723 -0.24 9.32 13.30
C LYS A 723 -1.17 8.33 14.00
N VAL A 724 -2.47 8.64 14.09
CA VAL A 724 -3.45 7.76 14.78
C VAL A 724 -3.57 6.42 14.06
N ASN A 725 -3.69 6.42 12.73
CA ASN A 725 -3.88 5.20 11.95
C ASN A 725 -2.65 4.29 12.03
N LEU A 726 -1.46 4.82 11.76
CA LEU A 726 -0.24 4.00 11.78
C LEU A 726 0.13 3.52 13.19
N MET A 727 -0.20 4.29 14.23
CA MET A 727 -0.01 3.87 15.62
C MET A 727 -0.88 2.66 16.02
N TYR A 728 -2.11 2.57 15.50
CA TYR A 728 -2.96 1.39 15.73
C TYR A 728 -2.26 0.10 15.27
N HIS A 729 -1.53 0.16 14.16
CA HIS A 729 -0.81 -0.99 13.59
C HIS A 729 0.42 -1.43 14.40
N LEU A 730 0.88 -0.65 15.39
CA LEU A 730 1.89 -1.09 16.36
C LEU A 730 1.33 -2.04 17.41
N VAL A 731 0.02 -1.96 17.67
CA VAL A 731 -0.66 -2.75 18.70
C VAL A 731 -1.59 -3.80 18.14
N ASP A 732 -1.95 -3.73 16.85
CA ASP A 732 -2.83 -4.72 16.24
C ASP A 732 -2.17 -6.10 16.22
N THR A 733 -2.71 -6.99 17.03
CA THR A 733 -2.26 -8.38 17.18
C THR A 733 -2.97 -9.32 16.22
N SER A 734 -4.06 -8.91 15.58
CA SER A 734 -4.91 -9.80 14.79
C SER A 734 -4.22 -10.24 13.50
N THR A 735 -4.09 -11.53 13.27
CA THR A 735 -3.30 -12.06 12.15
C THR A 735 -3.95 -13.27 11.52
N SER A 736 -3.91 -13.32 10.19
CA SER A 736 -4.27 -14.52 9.44
C SER A 736 -3.22 -14.81 8.38
N PHE A 737 -2.87 -16.09 8.22
CA PHE A 737 -1.92 -16.54 7.20
C PHE A 737 -2.68 -17.27 6.11
N PHE A 738 -3.39 -16.50 5.30
CA PHE A 738 -4.26 -17.01 4.25
C PHE A 738 -3.49 -17.93 3.28
N ARG A 739 -4.02 -19.13 3.01
CA ARG A 739 -3.41 -20.24 2.24
C ARG A 739 -2.11 -20.84 2.79
N VAL A 740 -1.61 -20.36 3.91
CA VAL A 740 -0.53 -21.01 4.65
C VAL A 740 -1.09 -21.90 5.75
N THR A 741 -2.12 -21.43 6.46
CA THR A 741 -2.84 -22.21 7.47
C THR A 741 -4.34 -22.30 7.14
N ASN A 742 -5.02 -23.30 7.71
CA ASN A 742 -6.48 -23.45 7.60
C ASN A 742 -7.23 -22.79 8.78
N ILE A 743 -6.54 -21.99 9.59
CA ILE A 743 -7.13 -21.34 10.75
C ILE A 743 -7.77 -20.04 10.28
N GLY A 744 -9.10 -20.01 10.27
CA GLY A 744 -9.88 -18.85 9.81
C GLY A 744 -10.11 -17.77 10.86
N ASP A 745 -9.85 -18.06 12.15
CA ASP A 745 -9.98 -17.07 13.22
C ASP A 745 -8.67 -16.25 13.31
N SER A 746 -8.74 -14.96 12.95
CA SER A 746 -7.58 -14.07 13.00
C SER A 746 -7.10 -13.77 14.43
N ARG A 747 -7.88 -14.14 15.45
CA ARG A 747 -7.51 -14.00 16.87
C ARG A 747 -6.67 -15.19 17.37
N ALA A 748 -6.55 -16.24 16.57
CA ALA A 748 -5.73 -17.41 16.93
C ALA A 748 -4.23 -17.09 16.92
N PHE A 749 -3.81 -16.14 16.09
CA PHE A 749 -2.44 -15.65 16.03
C PHE A 749 -2.38 -14.27 16.66
N SER A 750 -2.04 -14.17 17.95
CA SER A 750 -1.73 -12.88 18.58
C SER A 750 -0.29 -12.49 18.23
N ILE A 751 -0.13 -11.78 17.11
CA ILE A 751 1.16 -11.34 16.55
C ILE A 751 1.09 -9.85 16.25
N GLY A 752 1.77 -9.05 17.07
CA GLY A 752 1.93 -7.60 16.90
C GLY A 752 3.37 -7.19 17.20
N TYR A 753 3.76 -5.97 16.79
CA TYR A 753 5.12 -5.46 16.98
C TYR A 753 5.54 -5.48 18.46
N TYR A 754 4.60 -5.21 19.37
CA TYR A 754 4.84 -5.26 20.82
C TYR A 754 5.36 -6.60 21.33
N ARG A 755 5.03 -7.72 20.67
CA ARG A 755 5.52 -9.04 21.10
C ARG A 755 7.03 -9.21 20.95
N VAL A 756 7.65 -8.44 20.06
CA VAL A 756 9.09 -8.52 19.74
C VAL A 756 9.82 -7.26 20.20
N PHE A 757 9.18 -6.11 20.16
CA PHE A 757 9.76 -4.79 20.45
C PHE A 757 9.06 -4.11 21.63
N ASN A 758 8.69 -4.89 22.66
CA ASN A 758 7.99 -4.40 23.85
C ASN A 758 8.76 -3.27 24.54
N GLU A 759 10.09 -3.39 24.66
CA GLU A 759 10.92 -2.41 25.34
C GLU A 759 10.90 -1.06 24.61
N GLU A 760 11.13 -1.06 23.31
CA GLU A 760 11.19 0.15 22.49
C GLU A 760 9.80 0.81 22.39
N LEU A 761 8.75 0.02 22.23
CA LEU A 761 7.38 0.55 22.18
C LEU A 761 6.90 1.08 23.55
N LEU A 762 7.32 0.47 24.67
CA LEU A 762 7.05 0.99 26.01
C LEU A 762 7.79 2.31 26.25
N GLU A 763 9.03 2.41 25.79
CA GLU A 763 9.81 3.65 25.90
C GLU A 763 9.24 4.76 25.04
N LEU A 764 8.81 4.46 23.81
CA LEU A 764 8.11 5.38 22.92
C LEU A 764 6.86 5.97 23.59
N ILE A 765 5.95 5.15 24.12
CA ILE A 765 4.71 5.66 24.73
C ILE A 765 4.99 6.46 26.01
N ARG A 766 5.94 6.02 26.84
CA ARG A 766 6.40 6.78 28.01
C ARG A 766 6.95 8.14 27.57
N ASP A 767 7.70 8.18 26.48
CA ASP A 767 8.28 9.39 25.94
C ASP A 767 7.25 10.37 25.39
N MET A 768 6.25 9.88 24.66
CA MET A 768 5.12 10.69 24.24
C MET A 768 4.37 11.31 25.43
N VAL A 769 4.09 10.53 26.49
CA VAL A 769 3.40 11.02 27.70
C VAL A 769 4.18 12.13 28.38
N PHE A 770 5.46 11.92 28.68
CA PHE A 770 6.27 12.91 29.39
C PHE A 770 6.65 14.11 28.51
N THR A 771 6.64 13.96 27.18
CA THR A 771 6.77 15.09 26.26
C THR A 771 5.54 16.00 26.33
N TRP A 772 4.34 15.43 26.32
CA TRP A 772 3.10 16.22 26.42
C TRP A 772 2.93 16.90 27.77
N LEU A 773 3.37 16.24 28.85
CA LEU A 773 3.45 16.85 30.18
C LEU A 773 4.48 17.99 30.24
N GLY A 774 5.31 18.18 29.21
CA GLY A 774 6.35 19.21 29.15
C GLY A 774 7.51 18.94 30.11
N GLU A 775 7.82 17.67 30.39
CA GLU A 775 8.91 17.26 31.28
C GLU A 775 10.22 16.99 30.55
N ARG A 776 10.12 16.52 29.31
CA ARG A 776 11.28 16.23 28.46
C ARG A 776 10.97 16.52 26.99
N ALA A 777 12.02 16.65 26.19
CA ALA A 777 11.92 16.54 24.73
C ALA A 777 11.61 15.08 24.35
N GLY A 778 10.83 14.89 23.29
CA GLY A 778 10.47 13.56 22.80
C GLY A 778 11.65 12.90 22.09
N LYS A 779 12.43 12.11 22.80
CA LYS A 779 13.67 11.52 22.29
C LYS A 779 13.46 10.34 21.34
N GLU A 780 12.39 9.57 21.51
CA GLU A 780 12.23 8.28 20.81
C GLU A 780 11.66 8.41 19.39
N TYR A 781 11.01 9.53 19.09
CA TYR A 781 10.32 9.74 17.80
C TYR A 781 10.74 11.03 17.10
N SER A 782 11.33 12.01 17.81
CA SER A 782 11.70 13.28 17.18
C SER A 782 12.91 13.13 16.27
N SER A 783 12.80 13.68 15.07
CA SER A 783 13.89 13.71 14.09
C SER A 783 15.10 14.51 14.60
N TYR A 784 16.30 14.12 14.19
CA TYR A 784 17.55 14.82 14.46
C TYR A 784 17.76 15.98 13.47
N VAL A 785 18.31 17.08 13.96
CA VAL A 785 18.75 18.21 13.14
C VAL A 785 20.27 18.14 12.99
N MET A 786 20.72 17.74 11.80
CA MET A 786 22.12 17.71 11.40
C MET A 786 22.49 19.01 10.67
N ALA A 787 23.78 19.23 10.38
CA ALA A 787 24.29 20.51 9.88
C ALA A 787 23.62 21.02 8.59
N ASP A 788 23.13 20.12 7.76
CA ASP A 788 22.52 20.39 6.45
C ASP A 788 21.22 19.60 6.19
N SER A 789 20.72 18.84 7.18
CA SER A 789 19.56 17.98 6.95
C SER A 789 18.78 17.62 8.22
N VAL A 790 17.48 17.33 8.07
CA VAL A 790 16.68 16.69 9.11
C VAL A 790 16.68 15.18 8.85
N THR A 791 17.07 14.38 9.84
CA THR A 791 17.15 12.92 9.71
C THR A 791 16.14 12.26 10.66
N PRO A 792 15.27 11.38 10.19
CA PRO A 792 14.27 10.74 11.04
C PRO A 792 14.91 9.83 12.09
N LYS A 793 14.37 9.81 13.31
CA LYS A 793 14.83 8.91 14.37
C LYS A 793 14.37 7.48 14.07
N VAL A 794 15.34 6.57 14.01
CA VAL A 794 15.10 5.13 13.96
C VAL A 794 14.81 4.63 15.37
N LEU A 795 13.77 3.82 15.54
CA LEU A 795 13.33 3.29 16.83
C LEU A 795 14.02 1.97 17.19
N VAL A 796 14.24 1.11 16.19
CA VAL A 796 14.85 -0.22 16.37
C VAL A 796 16.01 -0.43 15.41
N ALA A 797 17.01 -1.20 15.88
CA ALA A 797 18.21 -1.54 15.12
C ALA A 797 18.95 -0.30 14.57
N GLU A 798 19.13 0.73 15.41
CA GLU A 798 19.72 2.02 15.02
C GLU A 798 21.05 1.88 14.24
N GLU A 799 21.93 0.99 14.71
CA GLU A 799 23.22 0.68 14.04
C GLU A 799 23.04 0.16 12.61
N ALA A 800 21.99 -0.64 12.34
CA ALA A 800 21.70 -1.17 11.01
C ALA A 800 21.35 -0.06 10.01
N PHE A 801 20.84 1.07 10.50
CA PHE A 801 20.51 2.28 9.74
C PHE A 801 21.59 3.36 9.85
N GLY A 802 22.77 3.03 10.39
CA GLY A 802 23.87 3.98 10.54
C GLY A 802 23.64 5.07 11.61
N GLN A 803 22.69 4.88 12.53
CA GLN A 803 22.49 5.76 13.68
C GLN A 803 23.15 5.17 14.92
N ASP A 804 24.44 5.45 15.12
CA ASP A 804 25.16 5.06 16.34
C ASP A 804 24.68 5.93 17.52
N PRO A 805 24.12 5.35 18.61
CA PRO A 805 23.59 6.10 19.75
C PRO A 805 24.61 7.07 20.38
N ASP A 806 25.88 6.68 20.43
CA ASP A 806 26.96 7.50 21.01
C ASP A 806 27.27 8.72 20.13
N GLN A 807 27.10 8.58 18.81
CA GLN A 807 27.28 9.68 17.85
C GLN A 807 26.07 10.60 17.78
N MET A 808 24.87 10.04 18.00
CA MET A 808 23.63 10.81 18.04
C MET A 808 23.45 11.56 19.37
N GLU A 809 24.18 11.18 20.42
CA GLU A 809 24.11 11.83 21.73
C GLU A 809 24.39 13.34 21.66
N GLY A 810 23.49 14.14 22.22
CA GLY A 810 23.61 15.60 22.23
C GLY A 810 23.24 16.29 20.91
N THR A 811 22.87 15.54 19.87
CA THR A 811 22.33 16.12 18.63
C THR A 811 20.97 16.77 18.91
N PRO A 812 20.75 18.04 18.49
CA PRO A 812 19.46 18.68 18.66
C PRO A 812 18.34 17.93 17.93
N GLN A 813 17.17 17.89 18.54
CA GLN A 813 15.99 17.25 17.95
C GLN A 813 14.98 18.29 17.47
N LEU A 814 14.03 17.85 16.65
CA LEU A 814 12.95 18.67 16.14
C LEU A 814 11.63 18.34 16.83
N TYR A 815 10.92 19.35 17.32
CA TYR A 815 9.65 19.15 18.01
C TYR A 815 8.60 18.53 17.08
N ALA A 816 8.17 17.33 17.44
CA ALA A 816 7.03 16.67 16.84
C ALA A 816 5.77 16.89 17.69
N PRO A 817 4.67 17.43 17.11
CA PRO A 817 3.46 17.69 17.87
C PRO A 817 2.80 16.38 18.32
N VAL A 818 2.56 16.28 19.64
CA VAL A 818 1.81 15.20 20.27
C VAL A 818 0.63 15.81 21.02
N SER A 819 -0.58 15.54 20.55
CA SER A 819 -1.80 15.99 21.23
C SER A 819 -2.19 15.03 22.34
N TYR A 820 -2.94 15.53 23.32
CA TYR A 820 -3.47 14.68 24.38
C TYR A 820 -4.37 13.56 23.84
N ASN A 821 -5.18 13.87 22.81
CA ASN A 821 -6.04 12.87 22.17
C ASN A 821 -5.22 11.75 21.54
N LEU A 822 -4.06 12.05 20.95
CA LEU A 822 -3.15 11.04 20.40
C LEU A 822 -2.59 10.14 21.52
N ILE A 823 -2.07 10.72 22.60
CA ILE A 823 -1.52 9.95 23.74
C ILE A 823 -2.58 9.09 24.40
N TRP A 824 -3.74 9.68 24.66
CA TRP A 824 -4.81 8.98 25.35
C TRP A 824 -5.31 7.80 24.51
N ARG A 825 -5.39 7.96 23.17
CA ARG A 825 -5.70 6.85 22.26
C ARG A 825 -4.61 5.78 22.25
N ALA A 826 -3.35 6.17 22.19
CA ALA A 826 -2.22 5.26 22.25
C ALA A 826 -2.29 4.41 23.53
N LEU A 827 -2.45 5.06 24.69
CA LEU A 827 -2.60 4.37 25.97
C LEU A 827 -3.80 3.42 25.98
N ALA A 828 -4.97 3.87 25.49
CA ALA A 828 -6.16 3.01 25.42
C ALA A 828 -5.93 1.77 24.54
N LEU A 829 -5.34 1.95 23.35
CA LEU A 829 -5.07 0.90 22.39
C LEU A 829 -4.05 -0.11 22.92
N TYR A 830 -2.93 0.35 23.47
CA TYR A 830 -1.93 -0.51 24.10
C TYR A 830 -2.53 -1.30 25.26
N THR A 831 -3.36 -0.66 26.09
CA THR A 831 -4.03 -1.30 27.23
C THR A 831 -5.02 -2.39 26.81
N VAL A 832 -5.65 -2.23 25.64
CA VAL A 832 -6.65 -3.17 25.13
C VAL A 832 -6.01 -4.36 24.41
N PHE A 833 -5.03 -4.10 23.54
CA PHE A 833 -4.45 -5.11 22.64
C PHE A 833 -3.17 -5.76 23.15
N ASN A 834 -2.33 -5.04 23.91
CA ASN A 834 -1.04 -5.57 24.38
C ASN A 834 -1.14 -6.12 25.81
N THR A 835 -2.22 -6.83 26.08
CA THR A 835 -2.54 -7.48 27.36
C THR A 835 -3.01 -8.91 27.08
N SER A 836 -2.27 -9.89 27.57
CA SER A 836 -2.52 -11.32 27.36
C SER A 836 -2.36 -12.12 28.66
N ILE A 837 -3.32 -12.99 28.94
CA ILE A 837 -3.23 -13.90 30.09
C ILE A 837 -2.40 -15.16 29.81
N ASP A 838 -1.93 -15.36 28.56
CA ASP A 838 -1.53 -16.66 28.03
C ASP A 838 -0.03 -16.83 27.69
N ASP A 839 0.83 -15.83 27.96
CA ASP A 839 2.24 -15.86 27.50
C ASP A 839 3.34 -15.56 28.56
N PHE A 840 2.97 -15.44 29.84
CA PHE A 840 3.90 -15.25 30.97
C PHE A 840 4.78 -13.97 30.91
N GLN A 841 4.49 -13.00 30.02
CA GLN A 841 5.16 -11.70 30.02
C GLN A 841 4.42 -10.66 30.88
N LEU A 842 5.09 -9.55 31.24
CA LEU A 842 4.42 -8.40 31.86
C LEU A 842 3.55 -7.71 30.80
N ASP A 843 2.25 -7.69 31.02
CA ASP A 843 1.30 -7.01 30.16
C ASP A 843 1.38 -5.48 30.27
N PHE A 844 0.95 -4.76 29.22
CA PHE A 844 0.99 -3.30 29.21
C PHE A 844 0.19 -2.67 30.37
N ASP A 845 -0.92 -3.27 30.77
CA ASP A 845 -1.78 -2.79 31.85
C ASP A 845 -1.09 -2.73 33.22
N GLU A 846 -0.05 -3.54 33.44
CA GLU A 846 0.72 -3.48 34.69
C GLU A 846 1.51 -2.18 34.81
N TYR A 847 1.97 -1.61 33.68
CA TYR A 847 2.76 -0.38 33.64
C TYR A 847 1.93 0.88 33.92
N ILE A 848 0.61 0.82 33.75
CA ILE A 848 -0.29 1.98 33.91
C ILE A 848 -1.14 1.93 35.20
N THR A 849 -0.93 0.92 36.04
CA THR A 849 -1.79 0.68 37.20
C THR A 849 -1.62 1.75 38.28
N ILE A 850 -2.70 2.50 38.55
CA ILE A 850 -2.82 3.46 39.65
C ILE A 850 -3.97 3.05 40.56
N SER A 851 -3.76 3.14 41.87
CA SER A 851 -4.80 2.92 42.87
C SER A 851 -5.08 4.20 43.65
N GLU A 852 -6.34 4.42 44.02
CA GLU A 852 -6.70 5.46 44.99
C GLU A 852 -6.85 4.84 46.38
N ARG A 853 -6.30 5.52 47.39
CA ARG A 853 -6.33 4.99 48.75
C ARG A 853 -7.74 5.07 49.33
N GLY A 854 -8.31 3.91 49.65
CA GLY A 854 -9.61 3.79 50.29
C GLY A 854 -10.79 3.61 49.33
N SER A 855 -10.54 3.51 48.03
CA SER A 855 -11.50 3.05 47.02
C SER A 855 -11.36 1.55 46.75
N GLY A 856 -12.26 1.00 45.91
CA GLY A 856 -12.31 -0.43 45.60
C GLY A 856 -11.14 -0.96 44.76
N ASP A 857 -10.33 -0.07 44.18
CA ASP A 857 -9.13 -0.36 43.39
C ASP A 857 -7.83 -0.29 44.22
N ALA A 858 -7.91 -0.12 45.55
CA ALA A 858 -6.74 -0.12 46.43
C ALA A 858 -5.99 -1.47 46.37
N ARG A 859 -4.69 -1.45 46.05
CA ARG A 859 -3.85 -2.65 45.93
C ARG A 859 -2.82 -2.77 47.06
N THR A 860 -2.40 -4.00 47.32
CA THR A 860 -1.26 -4.28 48.21
C THR A 860 -0.06 -4.61 47.33
N TYR A 861 1.01 -3.82 47.43
CA TYR A 861 2.25 -4.04 46.68
C TYR A 861 3.19 -4.99 47.42
N PRO A 862 4.04 -5.76 46.71
CA PRO A 862 5.12 -6.52 47.33
C PRO A 862 6.01 -5.63 48.20
N ALA A 863 6.51 -6.17 49.33
CA ALA A 863 7.23 -5.38 50.33
C ALA A 863 8.56 -4.78 49.83
N ASP A 864 9.12 -5.33 48.75
CA ASP A 864 10.35 -4.92 48.10
C ASP A 864 10.13 -3.93 46.94
N TRP A 865 8.89 -3.69 46.53
CA TRP A 865 8.58 -2.75 45.45
C TRP A 865 8.55 -1.31 45.95
N PRO A 866 9.30 -0.38 45.32
CA PRO A 866 9.08 1.04 45.52
C PRO A 866 7.64 1.42 45.16
N VAL A 867 7.00 2.22 46.02
CA VAL A 867 5.66 2.77 45.78
C VAL A 867 5.73 4.29 45.70
N ALA A 868 5.25 4.85 44.60
CA ALA A 868 5.10 6.29 44.43
C ALA A 868 3.75 6.72 45.01
N THR A 869 3.72 7.88 45.65
CA THR A 869 2.50 8.46 46.21
C THR A 869 2.34 9.89 45.73
N PHE A 870 1.15 10.22 45.24
CA PHE A 870 0.74 11.57 44.88
C PHE A 870 -0.46 11.99 45.72
N VAL A 871 -0.37 13.16 46.36
CA VAL A 871 -1.48 13.76 47.10
C VAL A 871 -1.99 14.97 46.35
N HIS A 872 -3.20 14.87 45.80
CA HIS A 872 -3.78 15.98 45.05
C HIS A 872 -4.03 17.17 45.99
N PRO A 873 -3.43 18.36 45.74
CA PRO A 873 -3.35 19.41 46.74
C PRO A 873 -4.71 20.06 47.05
N GLN A 874 -5.66 19.99 46.11
CA GLN A 874 -6.99 20.60 46.28
C GLN A 874 -8.02 19.62 46.86
N THR A 875 -8.01 18.36 46.41
CA THR A 875 -9.02 17.35 46.81
C THR A 875 -8.55 16.48 47.99
N GLN A 876 -7.25 16.49 48.30
CA GLN A 876 -6.61 15.63 49.29
C GLN A 876 -6.73 14.12 48.99
N THR A 877 -7.09 13.77 47.75
CA THR A 877 -7.09 12.39 47.27
C THR A 877 -5.66 11.87 47.20
N VAL A 878 -5.43 10.64 47.65
CA VAL A 878 -4.12 9.98 47.69
C VAL A 878 -4.12 8.89 46.63
N TYR A 879 -3.20 9.00 45.67
CA TYR A 879 -2.97 8.02 44.61
C TYR A 879 -1.66 7.28 44.86
N GLU A 880 -1.65 5.97 44.60
CA GLU A 880 -0.51 5.08 44.83
C GLU A 880 -0.26 4.22 43.58
N ALA A 881 1.00 4.09 43.19
CA ALA A 881 1.44 3.23 42.09
C ALA A 881 2.74 2.52 42.48
N GLY A 882 2.79 1.21 42.22
CA GLY A 882 3.98 0.39 42.44
C GLY A 882 4.90 0.42 41.22
N GLN A 883 6.20 0.26 41.47
CA GLN A 883 7.18 0.04 40.41
C GLN A 883 7.08 -1.39 39.87
N THR A 884 7.34 -1.60 38.57
CA THR A 884 7.40 -2.93 37.95
C THR A 884 8.77 -3.58 38.18
N ARG A 885 8.89 -4.89 37.92
CA ARG A 885 10.13 -5.65 38.14
C ARG A 885 11.31 -5.14 37.31
N ASP A 886 11.04 -4.72 36.08
CA ASP A 886 11.98 -4.12 35.14
C ASP A 886 12.24 -2.62 35.40
N ARG A 887 11.55 -2.04 36.38
CA ARG A 887 11.61 -0.62 36.75
C ARG A 887 11.14 0.35 35.66
N LYS A 888 10.23 -0.08 34.79
CA LYS A 888 9.69 0.73 33.68
C LYS A 888 8.22 1.19 33.89
N SER A 889 7.67 1.15 35.11
CA SER A 889 6.29 1.56 35.42
C SER A 889 6.01 3.03 35.07
N LEU A 890 5.16 3.25 34.06
CA LEU A 890 4.68 4.57 33.66
C LEU A 890 3.90 5.24 34.80
N ALA A 891 3.03 4.48 35.48
CA ALA A 891 2.22 4.98 36.59
C ALA A 891 3.08 5.45 37.77
N PHE A 892 4.12 4.69 38.14
CA PHE A 892 5.05 5.07 39.18
C PHE A 892 5.76 6.39 38.86
N ASP A 893 6.27 6.50 37.63
CA ASP A 893 6.99 7.70 37.18
C ASP A 893 6.05 8.91 37.10
N LEU A 894 4.81 8.71 36.62
CA LEU A 894 3.78 9.75 36.55
C LEU A 894 3.44 10.31 37.94
N LEU A 895 3.18 9.45 38.93
CA LEU A 895 2.87 9.91 40.29
C LEU A 895 4.06 10.58 40.97
N THR A 896 5.26 10.03 40.75
CA THR A 896 6.51 10.64 41.24
C THR A 896 6.69 12.04 40.67
N SER A 897 6.42 12.20 39.37
CA SER A 897 6.55 13.49 38.71
C SER A 897 5.45 14.47 39.11
N ALA A 898 4.20 14.02 39.22
CA ALA A 898 3.09 14.83 39.72
C ALA A 898 3.36 15.38 41.13
N GLN A 899 3.87 14.53 42.04
CA GLN A 899 4.22 14.94 43.40
C GLN A 899 5.40 15.94 43.40
N ARG A 900 6.43 15.67 42.60
CA ARG A 900 7.56 16.60 42.43
C ARG A 900 7.11 17.95 41.88
N PHE A 901 6.23 17.95 40.88
CA PHE A 901 5.66 19.16 40.28
C PHE A 901 4.87 19.97 41.31
N VAL A 902 4.07 19.29 42.14
CA VAL A 902 3.35 19.95 43.24
C VAL A 902 4.31 20.63 44.21
N ASP A 903 5.37 19.93 44.62
CA ASP A 903 6.28 20.43 45.64
C ASP A 903 7.23 21.53 45.13
N THR A 904 7.64 21.44 43.87
CA THR A 904 8.66 22.34 43.28
C THR A 904 8.08 23.51 42.49
N THR A 905 6.87 23.36 41.92
CA THR A 905 6.31 24.34 40.98
C THR A 905 4.94 24.85 41.42
N TRP A 906 3.97 23.96 41.61
CA TRP A 906 2.59 24.37 41.92
C TRP A 906 2.47 25.03 43.29
N ARG A 907 3.03 24.44 44.35
CA ARG A 907 2.94 24.96 45.73
C ARG A 907 3.62 26.32 45.87
N PRO A 908 4.86 26.52 45.37
CA PRO A 908 5.47 27.85 45.35
C PRO A 908 4.66 28.88 44.56
N ALA A 909 4.14 28.53 43.38
CA ALA A 909 3.33 29.44 42.57
C ALA A 909 2.00 29.81 43.26
N TYR A 910 1.35 28.84 43.90
CA TYR A 910 0.14 29.05 44.70
C TYR A 910 0.41 29.98 45.88
N GLU A 911 1.46 29.72 46.66
CA GLU A 911 1.85 30.56 47.80
C GLU A 911 2.20 31.99 47.37
N ALA A 912 2.90 32.16 46.24
CA ALA A 912 3.23 33.46 45.67
C ALA A 912 1.98 34.23 45.21
N ALA A 913 1.04 33.56 44.54
CA ALA A 913 -0.23 34.15 44.11
C ALA A 913 -1.12 34.56 45.30
N GLN A 914 -1.12 33.77 46.37
CA GLN A 914 -1.82 34.10 47.62
C GLN A 914 -1.17 35.26 48.38
N ALA A 915 0.17 35.31 48.42
CA ALA A 915 0.91 36.38 49.09
C ALA A 915 0.78 37.73 48.37
N ALA A 916 0.59 37.73 47.04
CA ALA A 916 0.45 38.94 46.22
C ALA A 916 -0.74 38.88 45.25
N PRO A 917 -2.00 39.01 45.74
CA PRO A 917 -3.20 38.83 44.91
C PRO A 917 -3.34 39.82 43.74
N SER A 918 -2.73 41.01 43.85
CA SER A 918 -2.73 42.03 42.80
C SER A 918 -1.60 41.89 41.78
N ASN A 919 -0.65 40.97 41.99
CA ASN A 919 0.46 40.75 41.07
C ASN A 919 0.00 39.89 39.88
N ALA A 920 -0.16 40.52 38.72
CA ALA A 920 -0.61 39.85 37.50
C ALA A 920 0.31 38.71 37.04
N GLN A 921 1.62 38.81 37.29
CA GLN A 921 2.59 37.78 36.93
C GLN A 921 2.43 36.54 37.82
N ALA A 922 2.40 36.73 39.15
CA ALA A 922 2.19 35.63 40.11
C ALA A 922 0.86 34.90 39.86
N GLN A 923 -0.21 35.64 39.53
CA GLN A 923 -1.50 35.05 39.14
C GLN A 923 -1.44 34.29 37.81
N THR A 924 -0.60 34.71 36.87
CA THR A 924 -0.42 34.03 35.58
C THR A 924 0.40 32.75 35.72
N GLU A 925 1.47 32.81 36.51
CA GLU A 925 2.30 31.64 36.87
C GLU A 925 1.47 30.60 37.63
N PHE A 926 0.69 31.00 38.63
CA PHE A 926 -0.22 30.09 39.33
C PHE A 926 -1.24 29.47 38.38
N ARG A 927 -1.91 30.25 37.52
CA ARG A 927 -2.86 29.70 36.54
C ARG A 927 -2.21 28.72 35.56
N ALA A 928 -0.96 28.96 35.16
CA ALA A 928 -0.22 28.02 34.31
C ALA A 928 0.11 26.74 35.08
N ALA A 929 0.58 26.85 36.33
CA ALA A 929 0.88 25.70 37.17
C ALA A 929 -0.39 24.88 37.49
N ASP A 930 -1.51 25.55 37.76
CA ASP A 930 -2.80 24.92 38.07
C ASP A 930 -3.39 24.18 36.87
N ARG A 931 -3.27 24.74 35.66
CA ARG A 931 -3.61 24.02 34.42
C ARG A 931 -2.79 22.75 34.23
N ARG A 932 -1.48 22.82 34.51
CA ARG A 932 -0.59 21.64 34.41
C ARG A 932 -0.84 20.61 35.50
N LEU A 933 -1.22 21.03 36.71
CA LEU A 933 -1.74 20.11 37.73
C LEU A 933 -3.01 19.40 37.25
N GLY A 934 -3.92 20.13 36.58
CA GLY A 934 -5.08 19.56 35.92
C GLY A 934 -4.72 18.47 34.90
N GLN A 935 -3.70 18.69 34.07
CA GLN A 935 -3.20 17.68 33.12
C GLN A 935 -2.74 16.38 33.81
N TYR A 936 -2.01 16.48 34.93
CA TYR A 936 -1.66 15.30 35.72
C TYR A 936 -2.90 14.60 36.28
N ALA A 937 -3.84 15.36 36.85
CA ALA A 937 -5.04 14.80 37.46
C ALA A 937 -5.93 14.10 36.42
N ASP A 938 -6.10 14.70 35.24
CA ASP A 938 -6.87 14.14 34.13
C ASP A 938 -6.24 12.82 33.65
N LEU A 939 -4.92 12.80 33.40
CA LEU A 939 -4.21 11.59 32.99
C LEU A 939 -4.25 10.49 34.05
N ILE A 940 -4.08 10.83 35.34
CA ILE A 940 -4.21 9.87 36.45
C ILE A 940 -5.62 9.26 36.49
N GLY A 941 -6.66 10.09 36.32
CA GLY A 941 -8.04 9.64 36.24
C GLY A 941 -8.26 8.70 35.06
N ASP A 942 -7.71 9.04 33.90
CA ASP A 942 -7.86 8.24 32.68
C ASP A 942 -7.19 6.87 32.79
N LEU A 943 -5.96 6.78 33.30
CA LEU A 943 -5.27 5.50 33.46
C LEU A 943 -6.05 4.57 34.38
N ARG A 944 -6.67 5.10 35.44
CA ARG A 944 -7.58 4.34 36.31
C ARG A 944 -8.82 3.86 35.55
N SER A 945 -9.44 4.73 34.74
CA SER A 945 -10.60 4.36 33.93
C SER A 945 -10.27 3.31 32.86
N MET A 946 -9.14 3.44 32.16
CA MET A 946 -8.66 2.45 31.18
C MET A 946 -8.42 1.10 31.84
N ARG A 947 -7.79 1.10 33.01
CA ARG A 947 -7.56 -0.13 33.77
C ARG A 947 -8.87 -0.81 34.17
N ALA A 948 -9.82 -0.05 34.69
CA ALA A 948 -11.12 -0.57 35.08
C ALA A 948 -11.87 -1.21 33.89
N ALA A 949 -11.72 -0.65 32.68
CA ALA A 949 -12.32 -1.22 31.48
C ALA A 949 -11.71 -2.57 31.09
N VAL A 950 -10.39 -2.76 31.27
CA VAL A 950 -9.72 -4.05 31.06
C VAL A 950 -10.11 -5.07 32.11
N ASP A 951 -10.13 -4.68 33.39
CA ASP A 951 -10.53 -5.56 34.49
C ASP A 951 -11.98 -6.06 34.30
N TYR A 952 -12.89 -5.21 33.82
CA TYR A 952 -14.26 -5.60 33.47
C TYR A 952 -14.34 -6.60 32.30
N GLY A 953 -13.37 -6.57 31.39
CA GLY A 953 -13.28 -7.53 30.28
C GLY A 953 -12.66 -8.87 30.63
N ARG A 954 -12.12 -9.03 31.85
CA ARG A 954 -11.53 -10.29 32.37
C ARG A 954 -12.51 -11.12 33.21
N ASP A 955 -13.66 -10.55 33.60
CA ASP A 955 -14.76 -11.20 34.35
C ASP A 955 -15.83 -11.76 33.40
#